data_AF-A0A239N9C7-F1
#
_entry.id   AF-A0A239N9C7-F1
#
_cell.length_a   1.000
_cell.length_b   1.000
_cell.length_c   1.000
_cell.angle_alpha   90.00
_cell.angle_beta   90.00
_cell.angle_gamma   90.00
#
_symmetry.space_group_name_H-M   'P 1'
#
loop_
_entity.id
_entity.type
_entity.pdbx_description
1 polymer ?
#
loop_
_entity_poly.entity_id
_entity_poly.type
_entity_poly.pdbx_seq_one_letter_code
_entity_poly.pdbx_strand_id
1 'polypeptide(L)'
;MIVGGTVIAASGLTTEQASASATEQTPAPATTSGKHTTPQGQWLAGETHAHDDHSADGSLPRQTSKQTLPGNLPLSDQIGEAERIGLDFLPLTDHRTYDQHWDPQWQSSKLLLIPGEEANGSPHAIVLGAIDTIVDGANPPGSPAFRHVQQSIWDTHAQDAAWSTAHPDDGEYTPATGPTDNASAQGMNTVEVWNVASNPDAQIDYTENRWNNGFRFGAVGASDCHFRELWGTASPGQPTTWVFASQRSVRGILDAIRAGRTSVSATPQGPFVTIEADVDGDGAFEAIGGDEMIVRDRKLPKKARLRVRIRRGAGTRVLIYASPGRSAGPLATFTPDTADQTYLIPFTLGAAHNWYRAEVRAPGALSGRDADPTLPDQLRAATSPIFISLRTPAEPTPEIALPPADTRNDHATPALGETGQFTGFADVAGQGDTAHVVAETHRDHKTSILYRRMDPHGHTTHTVELSAGSSTACSPRIAVSGDDVWVVWQDSQGREQPHQPEIFLRHSRNAGRTFEPATRLTNGRGRAIHPALSVLAGKYPVVAWADNSTGAFDVYAQVIGLDKTPVNLSAPGKTTDPGTPATDARSPKYPASLFPAIAVTADRSIMVTWQDNRFDPDPLWTGHTPAPGQTPTGTDPDNWQILASTRAADSHSWTQPVQVSAATDAADRHPSVATDRDGTFVVMWETKALKSSGANLSLRASRSADGGRTWSAPEPVGLNPDAMSQRPRLSQDPDNSVRAVWYDTRSADWRWKVFTSRLDRRSGWTPPAQLTTLGNGTFPSIGHGFVVFTSDRAATRTQRDGTQQIYLIPTPR
;
A
#
# COMPACT_ATOMS: atom_id res chain seq x y z
N MET A 1 71.56 0.86 -16.83
CA MET A 1 72.88 0.30 -17.17
C MET A 1 72.69 -1.22 -17.30
N ILE A 2 72.43 -1.65 -18.54
CA ILE A 2 73.21 -2.65 -19.32
C ILE A 2 72.79 -4.10 -19.01
N VAL A 3 71.89 -4.66 -19.85
CA VAL A 3 72.13 -5.76 -20.85
C VAL A 3 72.11 -7.13 -20.15
N GLY A 4 71.44 -8.19 -20.57
CA GLY A 4 70.80 -8.69 -21.80
C GLY A 4 70.61 -10.21 -21.52
N GLY A 5 69.63 -10.94 -21.99
CA GLY A 5 69.28 -11.17 -23.38
C GLY A 5 68.83 -12.64 -23.54
N THR A 6 67.84 -12.83 -24.44
CA THR A 6 67.63 -13.96 -25.39
C THR A 6 67.33 -15.39 -24.87
N VAL A 7 66.12 -15.94 -25.09
CA VAL A 7 65.47 -16.57 -26.30
C VAL A 7 65.57 -18.11 -26.21
N ILE A 8 64.51 -18.83 -25.79
CA ILE A 8 63.39 -19.48 -26.54
C ILE A 8 63.66 -20.92 -27.02
N ALA A 9 62.76 -21.81 -26.53
CA ALA A 9 62.22 -23.08 -27.07
C ALA A 9 63.17 -24.30 -27.16
N ALA A 10 62.72 -25.55 -26.98
CA ALA A 10 61.37 -26.08 -27.03
C ALA A 10 61.20 -27.39 -26.23
N SER A 11 59.95 -27.64 -25.84
CA SER A 11 59.20 -28.93 -25.82
C SER A 11 59.81 -30.14 -25.09
N GLY A 12 59.11 -30.83 -24.18
CA GLY A 12 57.69 -30.81 -23.83
C GLY A 12 57.38 -31.83 -22.72
N LEU A 13 56.07 -32.06 -22.54
CA LEU A 13 55.38 -32.90 -21.54
C LEU A 13 54.93 -32.13 -20.28
N THR A 14 53.82 -31.41 -20.43
CA THR A 14 52.94 -31.03 -19.31
C THR A 14 51.63 -31.81 -19.41
N THR A 15 51.30 -32.42 -18.29
CA THR A 15 50.04 -33.09 -17.94
C THR A 15 48.84 -32.17 -18.07
N GLU A 16 47.82 -32.62 -18.80
CA GLU A 16 46.54 -31.94 -19.00
C GLU A 16 45.78 -31.72 -17.68
N GLN A 17 45.52 -30.45 -17.37
CA GLN A 17 44.32 -30.06 -16.63
C GLN A 17 43.18 -29.99 -17.64
N ALA A 18 42.23 -30.92 -17.54
CA ALA A 18 41.00 -30.89 -18.30
C ALA A 18 40.10 -29.74 -17.81
N SER A 19 39.83 -28.83 -18.74
CA SER A 19 38.79 -27.83 -18.69
C SER A 19 37.40 -28.47 -18.56
N ALA A 20 36.62 -28.03 -17.58
CA ALA A 20 35.16 -28.12 -17.62
C ALA A 20 34.59 -26.73 -17.38
N SER A 21 34.29 -26.04 -18.48
CA SER A 21 33.42 -24.88 -18.51
C SER A 21 32.00 -25.30 -18.08
N ALA A 22 31.53 -24.78 -16.96
CA ALA A 22 30.11 -24.70 -16.66
C ALA A 22 29.80 -23.25 -16.30
N THR A 23 29.79 -22.40 -17.33
CA THR A 23 29.03 -21.15 -17.30
C THR A 23 27.57 -21.53 -17.20
N GLU A 24 27.02 -21.50 -15.99
CA GLU A 24 25.59 -21.46 -15.77
C GLU A 24 25.12 -20.05 -16.17
N GLN A 25 24.88 -19.89 -17.47
CA GLN A 25 24.11 -18.78 -17.99
C GLN A 25 22.72 -18.88 -17.37
N THR A 26 22.48 -18.07 -16.34
CA THR A 26 21.13 -17.69 -15.94
C THR A 26 20.37 -17.29 -17.21
N PRO A 27 19.18 -17.83 -17.49
CA PRO A 27 18.40 -17.34 -18.60
C PRO A 27 18.10 -15.87 -18.30
N ALA A 28 18.63 -14.97 -19.13
CA ALA A 28 18.07 -13.63 -19.23
C ALA A 28 16.56 -13.80 -19.41
N PRO A 29 15.71 -12.99 -18.74
CA PRO A 29 14.28 -13.05 -18.97
C PRO A 29 14.04 -12.98 -20.47
N ALA A 30 13.21 -13.90 -20.97
CA ALA A 30 12.92 -14.03 -22.37
C ALA A 30 12.43 -12.68 -22.92
N THR A 31 13.37 -11.91 -23.48
CA THR A 31 13.04 -10.77 -24.33
C THR A 31 12.55 -11.35 -25.64
N THR A 32 11.31 -11.81 -25.62
CA THR A 32 10.57 -11.94 -26.86
C THR A 32 10.59 -10.55 -27.49
N SER A 33 11.16 -10.46 -28.69
CA SER A 33 10.92 -9.35 -29.61
C SER A 33 9.47 -9.41 -30.08
N GLY A 34 8.52 -9.40 -29.14
CA GLY A 34 7.11 -9.28 -29.42
C GLY A 34 6.89 -7.92 -30.04
N LYS A 35 6.18 -7.86 -31.16
CA LYS A 35 5.58 -6.61 -31.62
C LYS A 35 4.88 -5.98 -30.42
N HIS A 36 5.35 -4.83 -29.95
CA HIS A 36 4.66 -4.14 -28.88
C HIS A 36 3.28 -3.74 -29.42
N THR A 37 2.22 -4.30 -28.83
CA THR A 37 0.86 -4.00 -29.25
C THR A 37 0.39 -2.71 -28.58
N THR A 38 -0.36 -1.88 -29.31
CA THR A 38 -0.97 -0.67 -28.75
C THR A 38 -1.71 -0.95 -27.43
N PRO A 39 -1.45 -0.16 -26.37
CA PRO A 39 -2.10 -0.34 -25.08
C PRO A 39 -3.63 -0.36 -25.19
N GLN A 40 -4.25 -1.32 -24.51
CA GLN A 40 -5.71 -1.48 -24.47
C GLN A 40 -6.23 -1.01 -23.11
N GLY A 41 -7.31 -0.24 -23.09
CA GLY A 41 -7.88 0.32 -21.88
C GLY A 41 -8.79 1.52 -22.15
N GLN A 42 -9.14 2.22 -21.08
CA GLN A 42 -9.99 3.39 -21.09
C GLN A 42 -9.47 4.45 -20.13
N TRP A 43 -9.74 5.71 -20.46
CA TRP A 43 -9.45 6.84 -19.57
C TRP A 43 -10.60 7.01 -18.58
N LEU A 44 -10.28 6.89 -17.30
CA LEU A 44 -11.20 7.09 -16.17
C LEU A 44 -10.88 8.42 -15.50
N ALA A 45 -11.89 9.26 -15.27
CA ALA A 45 -11.72 10.55 -14.60
C ALA A 45 -11.76 10.35 -13.07
N GLY A 46 -10.89 11.02 -12.32
CA GLY A 46 -10.97 10.96 -10.88
C GLY A 46 -10.19 12.04 -10.16
N GLU A 47 -10.17 11.87 -8.86
CA GLU A 47 -9.40 12.63 -7.89
C GLU A 47 -8.26 11.75 -7.35
N THR A 48 -7.18 12.37 -6.90
CA THR A 48 -6.12 11.69 -6.15
C THR A 48 -5.92 12.23 -4.75
N HIS A 49 -6.41 13.43 -4.41
CA HIS A 49 -6.17 14.10 -3.15
C HIS A 49 -7.38 14.98 -2.78
N ALA A 50 -8.15 14.54 -1.78
CA ALA A 50 -9.30 15.26 -1.24
C ALA A 50 -9.53 14.89 0.22
N HIS A 51 -10.06 15.85 0.98
CA HIS A 51 -10.23 15.77 2.43
C HIS A 51 -11.70 15.85 2.82
N ASP A 52 -12.01 15.35 3.99
CA ASP A 52 -13.30 15.56 4.65
C ASP A 52 -13.11 15.78 6.16
N ASP A 53 -14.19 15.83 6.93
CA ASP A 53 -14.07 16.10 8.36
C ASP A 53 -13.31 15.04 9.17
N HIS A 54 -12.80 13.95 8.57
CA HIS A 54 -11.87 13.03 9.23
C HIS A 54 -10.49 13.66 9.44
N SER A 55 -10.14 14.75 8.74
CA SER A 55 -8.94 15.55 8.97
C SER A 55 -9.23 16.89 9.65
N ALA A 56 -8.25 17.39 10.40
CA ALA A 56 -8.32 18.60 11.22
C ALA A 56 -8.85 19.86 10.52
N ASP A 57 -8.62 19.91 9.23
CA ASP A 57 -8.81 21.04 8.35
C ASP A 57 -9.66 20.68 7.13
N GLY A 58 -10.18 19.45 7.04
CA GLY A 58 -11.10 19.05 5.99
C GLY A 58 -12.49 19.67 6.09
N SER A 59 -12.64 20.78 6.81
CA SER A 59 -13.74 21.72 6.64
C SER A 59 -13.39 23.15 7.10
N LEU A 60 -14.07 24.15 6.52
CA LEU A 60 -13.78 25.56 6.78
C LEU A 60 -13.95 25.93 8.27
N PRO A 61 -15.03 25.52 8.97
CA PRO A 61 -15.17 25.82 10.39
C PRO A 61 -14.06 25.18 11.22
N ARG A 62 -13.64 23.95 10.91
CA ARG A 62 -12.54 23.30 11.64
C ARG A 62 -11.21 23.98 11.40
N GLN A 63 -10.82 24.24 10.14
CA GLN A 63 -9.52 24.85 9.86
C GLN A 63 -9.42 26.26 10.49
N THR A 64 -10.44 27.11 10.29
CA THR A 64 -10.41 28.51 10.77
C THR A 64 -10.47 28.64 12.29
N SER A 65 -11.12 27.69 12.97
CA SER A 65 -11.25 27.66 14.42
C SER A 65 -10.20 26.83 15.13
N LYS A 66 -9.26 26.22 14.39
CA LYS A 66 -8.32 25.21 14.89
C LYS A 66 -9.06 24.08 15.63
N GLN A 67 -10.09 23.53 14.99
CA GLN A 67 -10.96 22.43 15.46
C GLN A 67 -11.87 22.72 16.66
N THR A 68 -11.99 23.98 17.09
CA THR A 68 -12.89 24.31 18.20
C THR A 68 -14.37 24.41 17.78
N LEU A 69 -14.64 24.45 16.48
CA LEU A 69 -15.99 24.41 15.91
C LEU A 69 -16.31 23.04 15.25
N PRO A 70 -17.60 22.65 15.22
CA PRO A 70 -18.11 21.50 14.48
C PRO A 70 -17.68 21.44 13.01
N GLY A 71 -17.55 20.23 12.47
CA GLY A 71 -17.30 19.99 11.05
C GLY A 71 -18.55 20.19 10.19
N ASN A 72 -18.40 20.53 8.92
CA ASN A 72 -19.52 20.69 7.99
C ASN A 72 -19.36 20.01 6.62
N LEU A 73 -18.32 19.20 6.42
CA LEU A 73 -18.04 18.43 5.23
C LEU A 73 -18.00 16.93 5.58
N PRO A 74 -19.18 16.28 5.70
CA PRO A 74 -19.21 14.84 5.89
C PRO A 74 -18.70 14.11 4.65
N LEU A 75 -18.18 12.91 4.87
CA LEU A 75 -17.68 12.02 3.83
C LEU A 75 -18.68 11.79 2.68
N SER A 76 -19.97 11.67 3.02
CA SER A 76 -21.05 11.52 2.03
C SER A 76 -21.25 12.72 1.11
N ASP A 77 -20.93 13.95 1.57
CA ASP A 77 -21.00 15.16 0.75
C ASP A 77 -19.88 15.15 -0.31
N GLN A 78 -18.64 14.78 0.05
CA GLN A 78 -17.53 14.64 -0.91
C GLN A 78 -17.81 13.56 -1.96
N ILE A 79 -18.29 12.39 -1.54
CA ILE A 79 -18.71 11.32 -2.45
C ILE A 79 -19.83 11.82 -3.38
N GLY A 80 -20.84 12.49 -2.82
CA GLY A 80 -21.97 13.02 -3.58
C GLY A 80 -21.56 14.06 -4.62
N GLU A 81 -20.62 14.93 -4.29
CA GLU A 81 -20.07 15.92 -5.21
C GLU A 81 -19.26 15.27 -6.34
N ALA A 82 -18.39 14.31 -6.02
CA ALA A 82 -17.65 13.52 -7.01
C ALA A 82 -18.58 12.77 -7.98
N GLU A 83 -19.69 12.21 -7.47
CA GLU A 83 -20.73 11.62 -8.31
C GLU A 83 -21.42 12.66 -9.20
N ARG A 84 -21.71 13.85 -8.67
CA ARG A 84 -22.43 14.92 -9.38
C ARG A 84 -21.63 15.45 -10.56
N ILE A 85 -20.31 15.59 -10.43
CA ILE A 85 -19.43 16.08 -11.50
C ILE A 85 -19.01 14.98 -12.49
N GLY A 86 -19.30 13.72 -12.16
CA GLY A 86 -19.11 12.57 -13.05
C GLY A 86 -17.71 11.95 -12.98
N LEU A 87 -17.09 11.85 -11.80
CA LEU A 87 -15.88 11.06 -11.62
C LEU A 87 -16.19 9.56 -11.71
N ASP A 88 -15.16 8.77 -12.03
CA ASP A 88 -15.17 7.31 -12.04
C ASP A 88 -14.66 6.72 -10.72
N PHE A 89 -13.73 7.41 -10.05
CA PHE A 89 -13.12 6.98 -8.81
C PHE A 89 -12.80 8.14 -7.88
N LEU A 90 -12.76 7.85 -6.58
CA LEU A 90 -12.47 8.81 -5.52
C LEU A 90 -11.72 8.11 -4.39
N PRO A 91 -10.46 8.50 -4.12
CA PRO A 91 -9.84 8.32 -2.82
C PRO A 91 -10.20 9.47 -1.88
N LEU A 92 -10.27 9.17 -0.58
CA LEU A 92 -10.35 10.16 0.49
C LEU A 92 -9.06 10.08 1.28
N THR A 93 -8.32 11.18 1.29
CA THR A 93 -6.90 11.22 1.68
C THR A 93 -6.71 12.09 2.91
N ASP A 94 -7.59 11.94 3.90
CA ASP A 94 -7.46 12.67 5.15
C ASP A 94 -6.10 12.47 5.82
N HIS A 95 -5.63 13.54 6.44
CA HIS A 95 -4.33 13.60 7.06
C HIS A 95 -4.07 12.50 8.10
N ARG A 96 -3.09 11.64 7.79
CA ARG A 96 -2.44 10.70 8.73
C ARG A 96 -3.42 9.76 9.43
N THR A 97 -4.53 9.44 8.77
CA THR A 97 -5.58 8.55 9.25
C THR A 97 -6.09 7.62 8.15
N TYR A 98 -6.62 6.49 8.61
CA TYR A 98 -7.30 5.52 7.78
C TYR A 98 -8.76 5.30 8.23
N ASP A 99 -9.21 6.03 9.26
CA ASP A 99 -10.50 5.81 9.93
C ASP A 99 -11.71 6.19 9.06
N GLN A 100 -11.53 7.08 8.09
CA GLN A 100 -12.55 7.47 7.10
C GLN A 100 -13.08 6.27 6.30
N HIS A 101 -12.27 5.23 6.12
CA HIS A 101 -12.71 4.01 5.43
C HIS A 101 -13.63 3.15 6.28
N TRP A 102 -13.60 3.32 7.61
CA TRP A 102 -14.42 2.57 8.56
C TRP A 102 -15.76 3.25 8.83
N ASP A 103 -15.92 4.51 8.41
CA ASP A 103 -17.19 5.22 8.48
C ASP A 103 -18.28 4.48 7.65
N PRO A 104 -19.48 4.24 8.20
CA PRO A 104 -20.60 3.63 7.46
C PRO A 104 -21.05 4.41 6.22
N GLN A 105 -20.73 5.69 6.11
CA GLN A 105 -20.98 6.55 4.96
C GLN A 105 -20.00 6.32 3.80
N TRP A 106 -18.92 5.57 4.00
CA TRP A 106 -17.99 5.19 2.93
C TRP A 106 -18.63 4.16 2.01
N GLN A 107 -19.49 4.65 1.11
CA GLN A 107 -20.23 3.83 0.16
C GLN A 107 -20.62 4.63 -1.07
N SER A 108 -20.50 4.00 -2.24
CA SER A 108 -21.05 4.51 -3.49
C SER A 108 -21.46 3.34 -4.38
N SER A 109 -22.55 3.52 -5.13
CA SER A 109 -22.96 2.59 -6.18
C SER A 109 -22.50 3.02 -7.58
N LYS A 110 -21.80 4.17 -7.68
CA LYS A 110 -21.35 4.77 -8.94
C LYS A 110 -19.82 4.85 -9.01
N LEU A 111 -19.18 5.33 -7.95
CA LEU A 111 -17.73 5.50 -7.87
C LEU A 111 -17.02 4.22 -7.47
N LEU A 112 -15.85 4.01 -8.05
CA LEU A 112 -14.82 3.17 -7.44
C LEU A 112 -14.21 3.94 -6.27
N LEU A 113 -14.63 3.62 -5.04
CA LEU A 113 -13.97 4.15 -3.85
C LEU A 113 -12.64 3.43 -3.65
N ILE A 114 -11.59 4.20 -3.42
CA ILE A 114 -10.22 3.70 -3.23
C ILE A 114 -9.77 4.15 -1.85
N PRO A 115 -9.17 3.30 -1.01
CA PRO A 115 -8.58 3.78 0.22
C PRO A 115 -7.48 4.82 -0.04
N GLY A 116 -7.46 5.92 0.70
CA GLY A 116 -6.51 7.01 0.54
C GLY A 116 -5.97 7.50 1.87
N GLU A 117 -4.79 8.10 1.88
CA GLU A 117 -4.23 8.78 3.06
C GLU A 117 -3.32 9.91 2.59
N GLU A 118 -3.42 11.10 3.18
CA GLU A 118 -2.32 12.06 3.14
C GLU A 118 -1.37 11.75 4.30
N ALA A 119 -0.37 10.94 3.99
CA ALA A 119 0.61 10.43 4.91
C ALA A 119 1.72 11.46 5.19
N ASN A 120 2.50 11.15 6.23
CA ASN A 120 3.61 11.96 6.73
C ASN A 120 3.24 13.34 7.31
N GLY A 121 4.11 13.84 8.19
CA GLY A 121 3.99 15.19 8.74
C GLY A 121 4.56 16.26 7.82
N SER A 122 5.79 16.11 7.38
CA SER A 122 6.42 16.94 6.34
C SER A 122 7.65 16.19 5.79
N PRO A 123 7.84 16.11 4.46
CA PRO A 123 6.87 16.55 3.45
C PRO A 123 5.62 15.66 3.45
N HIS A 124 4.49 16.21 3.02
CA HIS A 124 3.26 15.45 2.83
C HIS A 124 3.36 14.53 1.61
N ALA A 125 2.62 13.43 1.65
CA ALA A 125 2.52 12.50 0.54
C ALA A 125 1.14 11.87 0.49
N ILE A 126 0.72 11.49 -0.71
CA ILE A 126 -0.54 10.77 -0.91
C ILE A 126 -0.28 9.30 -1.14
N VAL A 127 -1.00 8.48 -0.39
CA VAL A 127 -0.97 7.03 -0.51
C VAL A 127 -2.32 6.56 -1.03
N LEU A 128 -2.32 5.83 -2.13
CA LEU A 128 -3.55 5.32 -2.76
C LEU A 128 -3.57 3.79 -2.77
N GLY A 129 -4.64 3.22 -2.22
CA GLY A 129 -4.91 1.79 -2.23
C GLY A 129 -4.14 0.96 -1.19
N ALA A 130 -3.58 1.60 -0.15
CA ALA A 130 -3.02 0.88 0.98
C ALA A 130 -4.10 0.07 1.69
N ILE A 131 -3.69 -1.05 2.31
CA ILE A 131 -4.61 -1.90 3.08
C ILE A 131 -4.80 -1.41 4.51
N ASP A 132 -4.02 -0.39 4.90
CA ASP A 132 -3.96 0.22 6.23
C ASP A 132 -3.09 1.48 6.22
N THR A 133 -3.00 2.18 7.35
CA THR A 133 -2.18 3.40 7.54
C THR A 133 -0.70 3.20 7.20
N ILE A 134 -0.10 4.18 6.53
CA ILE A 134 1.37 4.33 6.41
C ILE A 134 1.89 5.19 7.56
N VAL A 135 2.59 4.57 8.51
CA VAL A 135 3.06 5.30 9.70
C VAL A 135 4.34 6.06 9.41
N ASP A 136 4.28 7.37 9.62
CA ASP A 136 5.44 8.25 9.59
C ASP A 136 6.28 8.12 10.89
N GLY A 137 7.34 7.33 10.80
CA GLY A 137 8.26 7.05 11.90
C GLY A 137 9.09 8.27 12.31
N ALA A 138 9.71 8.19 13.50
CA ALA A 138 10.65 9.22 13.92
C ALA A 138 11.94 9.10 13.11
N ASN A 139 12.49 10.23 12.66
CA ASN A 139 13.79 10.23 11.99
C ASN A 139 14.94 10.20 13.03
N PRO A 140 15.81 9.17 13.05
CA PRO A 140 16.83 9.08 14.09
C PRO A 140 17.87 10.20 14.00
N PRO A 141 18.38 10.71 15.14
CA PRO A 141 19.36 11.81 15.16
C PRO A 141 20.56 11.55 14.25
N GLY A 142 20.89 12.54 13.42
CA GLY A 142 22.01 12.46 12.47
C GLY A 142 21.71 11.71 11.16
N SER A 143 20.48 11.22 10.96
CA SER A 143 20.03 10.68 9.67
C SER A 143 19.67 11.81 8.69
N PRO A 144 19.80 11.61 7.36
CA PRO A 144 19.25 12.53 6.37
C PRO A 144 17.76 12.74 6.56
N ALA A 145 17.26 13.94 6.21
CA ALA A 145 15.87 14.33 6.41
C ALA A 145 14.88 13.34 5.76
N PHE A 146 15.20 12.78 4.61
CA PHE A 146 14.31 11.92 3.83
C PHE A 146 14.26 10.45 4.28
N ARG A 147 15.03 10.02 5.29
CA ARG A 147 15.11 8.59 5.68
C ARG A 147 13.74 8.01 6.03
N HIS A 148 12.96 8.71 6.84
CA HIS A 148 11.60 8.27 7.23
C HIS A 148 10.67 8.23 6.01
N VAL A 149 10.74 9.24 5.12
CA VAL A 149 10.01 9.26 3.83
C VAL A 149 10.34 8.03 2.99
N GLN A 150 11.62 7.67 2.88
CA GLN A 150 12.05 6.48 2.14
C GLN A 150 11.48 5.18 2.74
N GLN A 151 11.40 5.09 4.07
CA GLN A 151 10.81 3.95 4.77
C GLN A 151 9.30 3.86 4.53
N SER A 152 8.60 5.00 4.48
CA SER A 152 7.18 5.08 4.10
C SER A 152 6.93 4.65 2.65
N ILE A 153 7.81 5.02 1.71
CA ILE A 153 7.73 4.55 0.30
C ILE A 153 7.88 3.02 0.23
N TRP A 154 8.84 2.45 0.95
CA TRP A 154 9.02 0.98 0.97
C TRP A 154 7.84 0.26 1.61
N ASP A 155 7.25 0.79 2.69
CA ASP A 155 6.06 0.20 3.32
C ASP A 155 4.83 0.32 2.40
N THR A 156 4.70 1.43 1.68
CA THR A 156 3.65 1.64 0.67
C THR A 156 3.72 0.59 -0.45
N HIS A 157 4.91 0.33 -0.99
CA HIS A 157 5.09 -0.71 -2.01
C HIS A 157 4.91 -2.12 -1.46
N ALA A 158 5.26 -2.37 -0.19
CA ALA A 158 4.98 -3.64 0.47
C ALA A 158 3.48 -3.92 0.59
N GLN A 159 2.63 -2.87 0.52
CA GLN A 159 1.18 -2.98 0.50
C GLN A 159 0.56 -3.02 -0.91
N ASP A 160 1.38 -2.97 -1.97
CA ASP A 160 0.95 -2.72 -3.36
C ASP A 160 0.06 -1.48 -3.53
N ALA A 161 0.37 -0.43 -2.76
CA ALA A 161 -0.23 0.88 -2.88
C ALA A 161 0.62 1.79 -3.79
N ALA A 162 0.05 2.90 -4.22
CA ALA A 162 0.77 3.93 -4.98
C ALA A 162 1.20 5.07 -4.06
N TRP A 163 2.47 5.44 -4.13
CA TRP A 163 3.01 6.63 -3.48
C TRP A 163 3.01 7.81 -4.45
N SER A 164 2.42 8.92 -4.04
CA SER A 164 2.46 10.20 -4.76
C SER A 164 3.08 11.29 -3.89
N THR A 165 4.05 12.04 -4.41
CA THR A 165 4.50 13.26 -3.74
C THR A 165 3.42 14.33 -3.87
N ALA A 166 2.92 14.83 -2.73
CA ALA A 166 1.95 15.92 -2.66
C ALA A 166 2.69 17.25 -2.87
N HIS A 167 2.09 18.17 -3.64
CA HIS A 167 2.55 19.56 -3.87
C HIS A 167 4.03 19.81 -3.51
N PRO A 168 4.99 19.30 -4.32
CA PRO A 168 6.41 19.14 -3.94
C PRO A 168 7.15 20.45 -3.62
N ASP A 169 6.55 21.59 -3.92
CA ASP A 169 7.03 22.91 -3.55
C ASP A 169 6.85 23.25 -2.06
N ASP A 170 6.30 22.33 -1.26
CA ASP A 170 6.21 22.38 0.20
C ASP A 170 6.98 21.24 0.90
N GLY A 171 8.26 21.06 0.54
CA GLY A 171 9.18 20.23 1.31
C GLY A 171 10.31 19.58 0.51
N GLU A 172 10.05 19.21 -0.74
CA GLU A 172 11.02 18.61 -1.66
C GLU A 172 11.72 19.63 -2.55
N TYR A 173 11.11 20.78 -2.81
CA TYR A 173 11.59 21.75 -3.77
C TYR A 173 11.35 23.18 -3.32
N THR A 174 12.29 24.07 -3.61
CA THR A 174 12.00 25.51 -3.60
C THR A 174 12.45 26.14 -4.92
N PRO A 175 11.71 27.12 -5.48
CA PRO A 175 12.14 27.83 -6.68
C PRO A 175 13.50 28.53 -6.53
N ALA A 176 13.86 28.94 -5.29
CA ALA A 176 15.07 29.70 -5.03
C ALA A 176 16.33 28.82 -4.95
N THR A 177 16.23 27.63 -4.34
CA THR A 177 17.39 26.76 -4.07
C THR A 177 17.35 25.45 -4.83
N GLY A 178 16.24 25.13 -5.48
CA GLY A 178 16.02 23.86 -6.15
C GLY A 178 15.63 22.74 -5.18
N PRO A 179 15.93 21.48 -5.53
CA PRO A 179 15.64 20.28 -4.73
C PRO A 179 16.28 20.34 -3.33
N THR A 180 15.52 19.92 -2.32
CA THR A 180 15.99 19.75 -0.93
C THR A 180 16.49 18.31 -0.69
N ASP A 181 16.98 18.01 0.51
CA ASP A 181 17.32 16.64 0.91
C ASP A 181 16.15 15.66 0.75
N ASN A 182 14.90 16.12 0.92
CA ASN A 182 13.69 15.30 0.75
C ASN A 182 13.51 14.82 -0.70
N ALA A 183 14.00 15.57 -1.69
CA ALA A 183 13.98 15.18 -3.10
C ALA A 183 14.91 14.02 -3.45
N SER A 184 15.69 13.51 -2.47
CA SER A 184 16.51 12.31 -2.62
C SER A 184 15.75 11.00 -2.42
N ALA A 185 14.50 11.05 -1.95
CA ALA A 185 13.64 9.88 -1.82
C ALA A 185 13.39 9.22 -3.18
N GLN A 186 13.40 7.88 -3.23
CA GLN A 186 13.29 7.08 -4.44
C GLN A 186 12.12 6.09 -4.35
N GLY A 187 11.54 5.73 -5.50
CA GLY A 187 10.44 4.76 -5.63
C GLY A 187 9.02 5.33 -5.79
N MET A 188 8.82 6.64 -5.58
CA MET A 188 7.58 7.36 -5.90
C MET A 188 6.99 7.02 -7.29
N ASN A 189 5.68 6.80 -7.32
CA ASN A 189 4.93 6.39 -8.51
C ASN A 189 4.41 7.58 -9.30
N THR A 190 3.91 8.60 -8.60
CA THR A 190 3.41 9.84 -9.18
C THR A 190 3.87 11.06 -8.38
N VAL A 191 3.74 12.24 -8.99
CA VAL A 191 3.94 13.53 -8.33
C VAL A 191 2.82 14.46 -8.78
N GLU A 192 2.29 15.25 -7.85
CA GLU A 192 1.39 16.35 -8.19
C GLU A 192 2.14 17.39 -9.01
N VAL A 193 1.81 17.49 -10.29
CA VAL A 193 2.28 18.59 -11.18
C VAL A 193 1.31 19.76 -11.17
N TRP A 194 0.13 19.53 -10.60
CA TRP A 194 -0.93 20.51 -10.50
C TRP A 194 -1.78 20.24 -9.27
N ASN A 195 -1.43 20.91 -8.17
CA ASN A 195 -2.30 21.08 -7.02
C ASN A 195 -2.96 22.47 -7.04
N VAL A 196 -4.27 22.54 -6.85
CA VAL A 196 -4.99 23.83 -6.90
C VAL A 196 -4.63 24.77 -5.74
N ALA A 197 -4.16 24.23 -4.62
CA ALA A 197 -3.79 24.99 -3.42
C ALA A 197 -2.40 25.63 -3.50
N SER A 198 -1.62 25.36 -4.56
CA SER A 198 -0.21 25.73 -4.69
C SER A 198 0.13 26.27 -6.10
N ASN A 199 1.41 26.45 -6.44
CA ASN A 199 1.91 26.92 -7.74
C ASN A 199 2.28 25.75 -8.68
N PRO A 200 1.46 25.44 -9.71
CA PRO A 200 1.75 24.35 -10.64
C PRO A 200 3.06 24.54 -11.42
N ASP A 201 3.54 25.77 -11.61
CA ASP A 201 4.80 25.99 -12.31
C ASP A 201 6.01 25.56 -11.47
N ALA A 202 6.00 25.78 -10.14
CA ALA A 202 7.07 25.27 -9.27
C ALA A 202 7.09 23.74 -9.22
N GLN A 203 5.90 23.13 -9.19
CA GLN A 203 5.74 21.67 -9.21
C GLN A 203 6.24 21.06 -10.53
N ILE A 204 5.92 21.67 -11.66
CA ILE A 204 6.46 21.25 -12.96
C ILE A 204 7.99 21.37 -12.98
N ASP A 205 8.58 22.45 -12.43
CA ASP A 205 10.04 22.59 -12.37
C ASP A 205 10.71 21.47 -11.55
N TYR A 206 10.13 21.10 -10.41
CA TYR A 206 10.57 19.93 -9.65
C TYR A 206 10.49 18.66 -10.51
N THR A 207 9.35 18.38 -11.15
CA THR A 207 9.19 17.14 -11.91
C THR A 207 10.14 17.03 -13.10
N GLU A 208 10.31 18.10 -13.89
CA GLU A 208 11.27 18.11 -15.00
C GLU A 208 12.70 17.92 -14.50
N ASN A 209 13.05 18.56 -13.38
CA ASN A 209 14.34 18.40 -12.75
C ASN A 209 14.59 16.93 -12.33
N ARG A 210 13.63 16.28 -11.67
CA ARG A 210 13.76 14.86 -11.27
C ARG A 210 13.80 13.93 -12.49
N TRP A 211 12.98 14.14 -13.51
CA TRP A 211 13.01 13.32 -14.73
C TRP A 211 14.35 13.41 -15.47
N ASN A 212 14.95 14.61 -15.49
CA ASN A 212 16.31 14.83 -16.01
C ASN A 212 17.38 14.05 -15.23
N ASN A 213 17.14 13.76 -13.94
CA ASN A 213 18.02 12.98 -13.07
C ASN A 213 17.63 11.50 -12.97
N GLY A 214 16.91 10.98 -13.98
CA GLY A 214 16.64 9.54 -14.10
C GLY A 214 15.48 9.01 -13.26
N PHE A 215 14.76 9.86 -12.53
CA PHE A 215 13.55 9.47 -11.81
C PHE A 215 12.40 9.17 -12.80
N ARG A 216 11.60 8.14 -12.52
CA ARG A 216 10.57 7.64 -13.44
C ARG A 216 9.23 7.50 -12.73
N PHE A 217 8.52 8.63 -12.59
CA PHE A 217 7.16 8.71 -12.05
C PHE A 217 6.20 9.40 -13.05
N GLY A 218 4.90 9.22 -12.85
CA GLY A 218 3.85 9.93 -13.59
C GLY A 218 3.44 11.27 -12.96
N ALA A 219 2.64 12.03 -13.69
CA ALA A 219 2.10 13.31 -13.29
C ALA A 219 0.62 13.18 -12.92
N VAL A 220 0.23 13.69 -11.77
CA VAL A 220 -1.18 13.77 -11.32
C VAL A 220 -1.57 15.21 -11.00
N GLY A 221 -2.87 15.47 -11.01
CA GLY A 221 -3.46 16.69 -10.50
C GLY A 221 -4.38 16.39 -9.32
N ALA A 222 -4.41 17.31 -8.37
CA ALA A 222 -5.08 17.17 -7.08
C ALA A 222 -5.90 18.42 -6.78
N SER A 223 -7.18 18.23 -6.42
CA SER A 223 -8.00 19.36 -5.94
C SER A 223 -7.64 19.80 -4.54
N ASP A 224 -7.03 18.93 -3.74
CA ASP A 224 -6.74 19.19 -2.33
C ASP A 224 -7.98 19.78 -1.61
N CYS A 225 -9.14 19.19 -1.94
CA CYS A 225 -10.42 19.78 -1.60
C CYS A 225 -10.73 19.58 -0.12
N HIS A 226 -10.63 20.67 0.64
CA HIS A 226 -11.00 20.72 2.05
C HIS A 226 -12.39 21.31 2.29
N PHE A 227 -12.87 22.19 1.39
CA PHE A 227 -14.00 23.08 1.67
C PHE A 227 -15.09 22.98 0.60
N ARG A 228 -16.28 22.56 1.01
CA ARG A 228 -17.45 22.61 0.12
C ARG A 228 -17.82 24.01 -0.33
N GLU A 229 -17.48 25.03 0.47
CA GLU A 229 -17.67 26.43 0.12
C GLU A 229 -16.85 26.85 -1.11
N LEU A 230 -15.78 26.12 -1.43
CA LEU A 230 -14.89 26.38 -2.55
C LEU A 230 -15.14 25.48 -3.77
N TRP A 231 -16.17 24.63 -3.76
CA TRP A 231 -16.45 23.70 -4.89
C TRP A 231 -16.67 24.39 -6.24
N GLY A 232 -16.96 25.70 -6.26
CA GLY A 232 -16.99 26.47 -7.52
C GLY A 232 -15.64 26.58 -8.24
N THR A 233 -14.52 26.38 -7.53
CA THR A 233 -13.15 26.54 -8.04
C THR A 233 -12.17 25.45 -7.62
N ALA A 234 -12.50 24.65 -6.60
CA ALA A 234 -11.68 23.58 -6.02
C ALA A 234 -12.57 22.43 -5.49
N SER A 235 -13.47 21.93 -6.34
CA SER A 235 -14.25 20.71 -6.07
C SER A 235 -13.38 19.46 -6.28
N PRO A 236 -13.69 18.30 -5.67
CA PRO A 236 -13.04 17.05 -6.02
C PRO A 236 -12.90 16.88 -7.54
N GLY A 237 -11.77 16.40 -8.02
CA GLY A 237 -11.48 16.29 -9.45
C GLY A 237 -11.30 17.63 -10.17
N GLN A 238 -10.99 18.73 -9.47
CA GLN A 238 -10.59 20.01 -10.07
C GLN A 238 -9.24 20.50 -9.49
N PRO A 239 -8.10 20.18 -10.13
CA PRO A 239 -7.95 19.48 -11.41
C PRO A 239 -8.30 17.99 -11.39
N THR A 240 -8.68 17.46 -12.55
CA THR A 240 -9.00 16.04 -12.76
C THR A 240 -7.76 15.26 -13.13
N THR A 241 -7.50 14.17 -12.42
CA THR A 241 -6.57 13.14 -12.87
C THR A 241 -7.32 12.11 -13.71
N TRP A 242 -6.93 11.98 -14.97
CA TRP A 242 -7.37 10.91 -15.86
C TRP A 242 -6.38 9.76 -15.78
N VAL A 243 -6.88 8.55 -15.57
CA VAL A 243 -6.08 7.33 -15.46
C VAL A 243 -6.41 6.40 -16.62
N PHE A 244 -5.40 5.97 -17.38
CA PHE A 244 -5.59 4.97 -18.43
C PHE A 244 -5.55 3.56 -17.84
N ALA A 245 -6.71 3.08 -17.42
CA ALA A 245 -6.87 1.75 -16.85
C ALA A 245 -7.33 0.76 -17.94
N SER A 246 -6.69 -0.40 -18.00
CA SER A 246 -7.07 -1.54 -18.84
C SER A 246 -8.45 -2.11 -18.50
N GLN A 247 -8.87 -1.99 -17.24
CA GLN A 247 -10.19 -2.36 -16.73
C GLN A 247 -10.66 -1.31 -15.72
N ARG A 248 -11.97 -1.01 -15.72
CA ARG A 248 -12.60 -0.21 -14.65
C ARG A 248 -12.75 -1.08 -13.40
N SER A 249 -11.69 -1.14 -12.60
CA SER A 249 -11.62 -1.77 -11.29
C SER A 249 -10.63 -1.00 -10.40
N VAL A 250 -10.69 -1.18 -9.08
CA VAL A 250 -9.74 -0.49 -8.18
C VAL A 250 -8.30 -0.92 -8.53
N ARG A 251 -8.08 -2.21 -8.76
CA ARG A 251 -6.76 -2.73 -9.16
C ARG A 251 -6.29 -2.14 -10.50
N GLY A 252 -7.16 -2.06 -11.50
CA GLY A 252 -6.82 -1.48 -12.80
C GLY A 252 -6.42 -0.01 -12.72
N ILE A 253 -7.06 0.77 -11.85
CA ILE A 253 -6.70 2.16 -11.58
C ILE A 253 -5.36 2.25 -10.87
N LEU A 254 -5.15 1.48 -9.80
CA LEU A 254 -3.91 1.49 -9.03
C LEU A 254 -2.70 1.04 -9.88
N ASP A 255 -2.86 0.03 -10.73
CA ASP A 255 -1.83 -0.43 -11.67
C ASP A 255 -1.43 0.71 -12.63
N ALA A 256 -2.42 1.44 -13.16
CA ALA A 256 -2.20 2.54 -14.08
C ALA A 256 -1.56 3.76 -13.40
N ILE A 257 -1.96 4.09 -12.16
CA ILE A 257 -1.32 5.14 -11.35
C ILE A 257 0.14 4.76 -11.05
N ARG A 258 0.41 3.51 -10.62
CA ARG A 258 1.78 3.02 -10.38
C ARG A 258 2.67 3.10 -11.62
N ALA A 259 2.10 2.85 -12.80
CA ALA A 259 2.79 2.97 -14.08
C ALA A 259 2.93 4.44 -14.56
N GLY A 260 2.29 5.39 -13.89
CA GLY A 260 2.24 6.80 -14.27
C GLY A 260 1.39 7.08 -15.51
N ARG A 261 0.47 6.18 -15.86
CA ARG A 261 -0.38 6.24 -17.06
C ARG A 261 -1.53 7.23 -16.88
N THR A 262 -1.16 8.50 -16.77
CA THR A 262 -2.04 9.57 -16.32
C THR A 262 -1.97 10.80 -17.22
N SER A 263 -3.05 11.58 -17.21
CA SER A 263 -3.12 12.93 -17.77
C SER A 263 -3.96 13.79 -16.83
N VAL A 264 -3.68 15.09 -16.79
CA VAL A 264 -4.36 16.05 -15.94
C VAL A 264 -5.18 17.01 -16.80
N SER A 265 -6.36 17.39 -16.35
CA SER A 265 -7.20 18.43 -16.96
C SER A 265 -7.74 19.38 -15.89
N ALA A 266 -8.03 20.63 -16.23
CA ALA A 266 -8.59 21.59 -15.28
C ALA A 266 -9.89 21.09 -14.61
N THR A 267 -10.73 20.39 -15.38
CA THR A 267 -11.98 19.77 -14.95
C THR A 267 -12.27 18.54 -15.81
N PRO A 268 -13.25 17.69 -15.47
CA PRO A 268 -13.58 16.51 -16.29
C PRO A 268 -14.12 16.89 -17.68
N GLN A 269 -14.63 18.11 -17.83
CA GLN A 269 -15.13 18.68 -19.08
C GLN A 269 -14.12 19.63 -19.75
N GLY A 270 -12.96 19.88 -19.14
CA GLY A 270 -11.91 20.74 -19.66
C GLY A 270 -11.13 20.15 -20.83
N PRO A 271 -10.16 20.89 -21.41
CA PRO A 271 -9.24 20.37 -22.41
C PRO A 271 -8.55 19.10 -21.91
N PHE A 272 -8.54 18.06 -22.73
CA PHE A 272 -7.96 16.76 -22.38
C PHE A 272 -6.92 16.36 -23.43
N VAL A 273 -5.66 16.25 -23.01
CA VAL A 273 -4.52 15.97 -23.87
C VAL A 273 -3.97 14.56 -23.63
N THR A 274 -3.61 13.85 -24.68
CA THR A 274 -2.88 12.57 -24.58
C THR A 274 -1.59 12.65 -25.37
N ILE A 275 -0.58 11.91 -24.93
CA ILE A 275 0.66 11.70 -25.65
C ILE A 275 0.90 10.19 -25.79
N GLU A 276 1.28 9.78 -27.00
CA GLU A 276 1.54 8.39 -27.38
C GLU A 276 2.79 8.34 -28.25
N ALA A 277 3.47 7.20 -28.30
CA ALA A 277 4.72 7.01 -29.04
C ALA A 277 4.69 5.76 -29.91
N ASP A 278 5.12 5.94 -31.15
CA ASP A 278 5.47 4.92 -32.13
C ASP A 278 7.01 4.93 -32.23
N VAL A 279 7.66 4.08 -31.44
CA VAL A 279 9.10 4.10 -31.21
C VAL A 279 9.83 3.30 -32.29
N ASP A 280 9.22 2.24 -32.82
CA ASP A 280 9.78 1.41 -33.90
C ASP A 280 9.44 1.91 -35.33
N GLY A 281 8.54 2.89 -35.44
CA GLY A 281 8.18 3.55 -36.70
C GLY A 281 7.21 2.76 -37.58
N ASP A 282 6.58 1.70 -37.09
CA ASP A 282 5.73 0.79 -37.86
C ASP A 282 4.29 1.32 -38.10
N GLY A 283 3.85 2.30 -37.32
CA GLY A 283 2.53 2.93 -37.41
C GLY A 283 1.59 2.59 -36.25
N ALA A 284 1.93 1.61 -35.43
CA ALA A 284 1.32 1.39 -34.13
C ALA A 284 1.93 2.34 -33.10
N PHE A 285 1.12 2.79 -32.15
CA PHE A 285 1.60 3.59 -31.02
C PHE A 285 1.56 2.71 -29.79
N GLU A 286 2.71 2.16 -29.43
CA GLU A 286 2.87 1.13 -28.41
C GLU A 286 3.12 1.67 -27.00
N ALA A 287 3.45 2.96 -26.87
CA ALA A 287 3.64 3.62 -25.59
C ALA A 287 2.67 4.79 -25.40
N ILE A 288 2.26 5.00 -24.15
CA ILE A 288 1.47 6.17 -23.72
C ILE A 288 2.22 6.94 -22.63
N GLY A 289 1.79 8.18 -22.36
CA GLY A 289 2.30 8.97 -21.25
C GLY A 289 2.33 8.14 -19.96
N GLY A 290 3.48 8.12 -19.29
CA GLY A 290 3.78 7.23 -18.18
C GLY A 290 4.83 6.17 -18.53
N ASP A 291 4.80 5.59 -19.73
CA ASP A 291 5.65 4.43 -20.08
C ASP A 291 7.14 4.79 -20.25
N GLU A 292 8.02 3.83 -19.93
CA GLU A 292 9.45 3.88 -20.26
C GLU A 292 9.80 2.82 -21.31
N MET A 293 10.25 3.27 -22.47
CA MET A 293 10.64 2.43 -23.60
C MET A 293 12.15 2.27 -23.65
N ILE A 294 12.62 1.02 -23.62
CA ILE A 294 14.05 0.71 -23.73
C ILE A 294 14.41 0.38 -25.17
N VAL A 295 15.15 1.28 -25.82
CA VAL A 295 15.56 1.16 -27.21
C VAL A 295 16.98 0.59 -27.28
N ARG A 296 17.15 -0.56 -27.95
CA ARG A 296 18.46 -1.23 -28.04
C ARG A 296 19.46 -0.45 -28.88
N ASP A 297 18.98 0.18 -29.96
CA ASP A 297 19.79 0.98 -30.86
C ASP A 297 20.01 2.40 -30.32
N ARG A 298 21.16 3.00 -30.66
CA ARG A 298 21.47 4.40 -30.26
C ARG A 298 20.70 5.45 -31.06
N LYS A 299 19.81 5.03 -31.96
CA LYS A 299 19.02 5.89 -32.85
C LYS A 299 17.64 5.27 -33.02
N LEU A 300 16.65 6.14 -33.17
CA LEU A 300 15.31 5.72 -33.57
C LEU A 300 15.20 5.62 -35.10
N PRO A 301 14.29 4.77 -35.61
CA PRO A 301 13.90 4.79 -37.01
C PRO A 301 13.42 6.18 -37.46
N LYS A 302 13.70 6.57 -38.70
CA LYS A 302 13.26 7.88 -39.25
C LYS A 302 11.74 8.10 -39.20
N LYS A 303 10.98 7.00 -39.12
CA LYS A 303 9.52 7.00 -39.05
C LYS A 303 9.00 7.13 -37.62
N ALA A 304 9.83 6.91 -36.59
CA ALA A 304 9.41 7.01 -35.21
C ALA A 304 8.85 8.41 -34.90
N ARG A 305 7.77 8.47 -34.15
CA ARG A 305 6.94 9.67 -33.97
C ARG A 305 6.15 9.64 -32.67
N LEU A 306 5.97 10.83 -32.10
CA LEU A 306 5.00 11.09 -31.05
C LEU A 306 3.66 11.44 -31.68
N ARG A 307 2.56 11.00 -31.06
CA ARG A 307 1.19 11.44 -31.37
C ARG A 307 0.64 12.17 -30.16
N VAL A 308 0.30 13.44 -30.36
CA VAL A 308 -0.38 14.26 -29.35
C VAL A 308 -1.79 14.52 -29.84
N ARG A 309 -2.78 14.10 -29.06
CA ARG A 309 -4.20 14.36 -29.35
C ARG A 309 -4.76 15.26 -28.26
N ILE A 310 -5.48 16.29 -28.67
CA ILE A 310 -6.18 17.21 -27.77
C ILE A 310 -7.67 17.15 -28.08
N ARG A 311 -8.48 16.92 -27.04
CA ARG A 311 -9.94 17.04 -27.07
C ARG A 311 -10.37 18.28 -26.28
N ARG A 312 -11.41 18.95 -26.74
CA ARG A 312 -11.94 20.21 -26.20
C ARG A 312 -10.87 21.32 -26.14
N GLY A 313 -9.99 21.39 -27.15
CA GLY A 313 -8.82 22.29 -27.14
C GLY A 313 -8.81 23.42 -28.15
N ALA A 314 -9.92 23.70 -28.85
CA ALA A 314 -9.97 24.78 -29.85
C ALA A 314 -9.52 26.13 -29.25
N GLY A 315 -8.57 26.80 -29.90
CA GLY A 315 -8.01 28.08 -29.46
C GLY A 315 -7.02 28.00 -28.29
N THR A 316 -6.75 26.82 -27.73
CA THR A 316 -5.72 26.65 -26.69
C THR A 316 -4.31 26.60 -27.30
N ARG A 317 -3.26 26.74 -26.49
CA ARG A 317 -1.88 26.48 -26.91
C ARG A 317 -1.45 25.11 -26.40
N VAL A 318 -1.11 24.21 -27.32
CA VAL A 318 -0.56 22.89 -27.02
C VAL A 318 0.96 22.94 -27.19
N LEU A 319 1.69 22.77 -26.11
CA LEU A 319 3.15 22.82 -26.06
C LEU A 319 3.69 21.41 -25.81
N ILE A 320 4.66 20.99 -26.61
CA ILE A 320 5.35 19.71 -26.46
C ILE A 320 6.75 20.02 -25.96
N TYR A 321 7.11 19.48 -24.81
CA TYR A 321 8.45 19.61 -24.24
C TYR A 321 9.21 18.30 -24.36
N ALA A 322 10.52 18.42 -24.51
CA ALA A 322 11.48 17.33 -24.40
C ALA A 322 12.51 17.68 -23.33
N SER A 323 13.16 16.68 -22.73
CA SER A 323 14.31 16.89 -21.84
C SER A 323 15.32 17.90 -22.45
N PRO A 324 15.73 18.97 -21.75
CA PRO A 324 15.64 19.17 -20.31
C PRO A 324 14.36 19.86 -19.80
N GLY A 325 13.37 20.12 -20.65
CA GLY A 325 12.08 20.70 -20.27
C GLY A 325 11.90 22.18 -20.64
N ARG A 326 11.08 22.90 -19.89
CA ARG A 326 10.66 24.29 -20.21
C ARG A 326 11.84 25.25 -20.33
N SER A 327 12.92 25.00 -19.61
CA SER A 327 14.16 25.79 -19.66
C SER A 327 14.81 25.81 -21.05
N ALA A 328 14.56 24.81 -21.91
CA ALA A 328 15.03 24.77 -23.29
C ALA A 328 13.99 25.26 -24.32
N GLY A 329 12.79 25.64 -23.87
CA GLY A 329 11.67 25.96 -24.74
C GLY A 329 10.95 24.73 -25.31
N PRO A 330 9.75 24.90 -25.90
CA PRO A 330 8.99 23.80 -26.46
C PRO A 330 9.66 23.23 -27.73
N LEU A 331 9.66 21.91 -27.85
CA LEU A 331 10.03 21.19 -29.08
C LEU A 331 9.07 21.54 -30.23
N ALA A 332 7.78 21.68 -29.91
CA ALA A 332 6.75 22.10 -30.85
C ALA A 332 5.61 22.83 -30.12
N THR A 333 4.97 23.76 -30.82
CA THR A 333 3.80 24.50 -30.33
C THR A 333 2.71 24.49 -31.39
N PHE A 334 1.48 24.20 -30.99
CA PHE A 334 0.31 24.19 -31.86
C PHE A 334 -0.85 24.98 -31.25
N THR A 335 -1.72 25.49 -32.12
CA THR A 335 -2.99 26.11 -31.74
C THR A 335 -4.11 25.34 -32.43
N PRO A 336 -4.90 24.53 -31.71
CA PRO A 336 -5.96 23.75 -32.33
C PRO A 336 -7.05 24.63 -32.91
N ASP A 337 -7.46 24.37 -34.14
CA ASP A 337 -8.57 25.03 -34.83
C ASP A 337 -9.91 24.31 -34.61
N THR A 338 -9.85 23.05 -34.20
CA THR A 338 -11.00 22.20 -33.90
C THR A 338 -10.97 21.72 -32.46
N ALA A 339 -12.12 21.23 -31.98
CA ALA A 339 -12.22 20.70 -30.63
C ALA A 339 -11.44 19.40 -30.45
N ASP A 340 -11.27 18.58 -31.48
CA ASP A 340 -10.52 17.31 -31.43
C ASP A 340 -9.48 17.28 -32.55
N GLN A 341 -8.21 17.34 -32.19
CA GLN A 341 -7.12 17.47 -33.15
C GLN A 341 -5.92 16.63 -32.73
N THR A 342 -5.21 16.10 -33.73
CA THR A 342 -4.05 15.23 -33.55
C THR A 342 -2.85 15.80 -34.29
N TYR A 343 -1.69 15.78 -33.63
CA TYR A 343 -0.40 16.20 -34.16
C TYR A 343 0.60 15.04 -34.13
N LEU A 344 1.39 14.92 -35.18
CA LEU A 344 2.51 13.98 -35.25
C LEU A 344 3.82 14.76 -35.16
N ILE A 345 4.67 14.41 -34.20
CA ILE A 345 5.93 15.11 -33.93
C ILE A 345 7.09 14.11 -34.05
N PRO A 346 8.15 14.40 -34.82
CA PRO A 346 9.32 13.53 -34.87
C PRO A 346 10.07 13.54 -33.53
N PHE A 347 10.74 12.43 -33.20
CA PHE A 347 11.61 12.38 -32.03
C PHE A 347 12.89 13.20 -32.22
N THR A 348 13.34 13.83 -31.14
CA THR A 348 14.68 14.43 -31.02
C THR A 348 15.38 13.82 -29.82
N LEU A 349 16.32 12.90 -30.05
CA LEU A 349 17.12 12.31 -28.97
C LEU A 349 18.28 13.26 -28.61
N GLY A 350 18.32 13.72 -27.37
CA GLY A 350 19.36 14.61 -26.83
C GLY A 350 20.35 13.93 -25.88
N ALA A 351 19.97 12.82 -25.25
CA ALA A 351 20.78 12.13 -24.25
C ALA A 351 20.56 10.59 -24.27
N ALA A 352 21.22 9.86 -23.37
CA ALA A 352 20.98 8.42 -23.18
C ALA A 352 19.57 8.13 -22.62
N HIS A 353 19.02 9.06 -21.86
CA HIS A 353 17.67 8.99 -21.31
C HIS A 353 16.94 10.29 -21.66
N ASN A 354 15.81 10.18 -22.33
CA ASN A 354 15.02 11.32 -22.82
C ASN A 354 13.60 11.17 -22.32
N TRP A 355 12.88 12.27 -22.23
CA TRP A 355 11.46 12.27 -21.92
C TRP A 355 10.73 13.33 -22.74
N TYR A 356 9.44 13.10 -23.00
CA TYR A 356 8.57 14.00 -23.76
C TYR A 356 7.22 14.12 -23.07
N ARG A 357 6.69 15.34 -22.92
CA ARG A 357 5.36 15.58 -22.35
C ARG A 357 4.61 16.64 -23.14
N ALA A 358 3.29 16.64 -23.03
CA ALA A 358 2.45 17.69 -23.56
C ALA A 358 1.84 18.54 -22.44
N GLU A 359 1.65 19.82 -22.71
CA GLU A 359 1.07 20.81 -21.82
C GLU A 359 0.10 21.69 -22.61
N VAL A 360 -1.04 22.05 -22.02
CA VAL A 360 -2.04 22.91 -22.63
C VAL A 360 -2.22 24.14 -21.78
N ARG A 361 -2.08 25.32 -22.40
CA ARG A 361 -2.23 26.62 -21.74
C ARG A 361 -3.25 27.48 -22.46
N ALA A 362 -4.04 28.25 -21.70
CA ALA A 362 -5.01 29.20 -22.23
C ALA A 362 -5.53 30.17 -21.14
N PRO A 363 -6.13 31.31 -21.53
CA PRO A 363 -6.83 32.20 -20.61
C PRO A 363 -7.93 31.50 -19.80
N GLY A 364 -8.27 32.06 -18.63
CA GLY A 364 -9.38 31.61 -17.77
C GLY A 364 -9.01 31.64 -16.28
N ALA A 365 -9.69 30.82 -15.47
CA ALA A 365 -9.45 30.72 -14.03
C ALA A 365 -7.98 30.41 -13.69
N LEU A 366 -7.53 30.88 -12.53
CA LEU A 366 -6.19 30.60 -12.02
C LEU A 366 -5.98 29.09 -11.91
N SER A 367 -4.82 28.62 -12.37
CA SER A 367 -4.48 27.21 -12.26
C SER A 367 -4.02 26.82 -10.85
N GLY A 368 -3.81 27.76 -9.95
CA GLY A 368 -3.48 27.46 -8.57
C GLY A 368 -3.56 28.72 -7.72
N ARG A 369 -3.66 28.54 -6.40
CA ARG A 369 -3.73 29.64 -5.43
C ARG A 369 -2.55 30.61 -5.55
N ASP A 370 -1.36 30.07 -5.78
CA ASP A 370 -0.10 30.81 -5.87
C ASP A 370 0.36 31.04 -7.31
N ALA A 371 -0.51 30.75 -8.29
CA ALA A 371 -0.25 31.04 -9.70
C ALA A 371 -0.28 32.57 -9.95
N ASP A 372 0.57 33.06 -10.85
CA ASP A 372 0.58 34.49 -11.22
C ASP A 372 -0.77 34.89 -11.84
N PRO A 373 -1.54 35.78 -11.20
CA PRO A 373 -2.87 36.15 -11.66
C PRO A 373 -2.86 37.08 -12.87
N THR A 374 -1.70 37.62 -13.25
CA THR A 374 -1.54 38.54 -14.37
C THR A 374 -1.23 37.82 -15.68
N LEU A 375 -0.90 36.52 -15.62
CA LEU A 375 -0.61 35.71 -16.81
C LEU A 375 -1.92 35.22 -17.44
N PRO A 376 -2.22 35.57 -18.70
CA PRO A 376 -3.34 34.98 -19.43
C PRO A 376 -3.06 33.51 -19.83
N ASP A 377 -1.90 32.96 -19.49
CA ASP A 377 -1.44 31.64 -19.94
C ASP A 377 -1.49 30.61 -18.81
N GLN A 378 -2.69 30.38 -18.28
CA GLN A 378 -2.91 29.46 -17.17
C GLN A 378 -2.87 28.01 -17.65
N LEU A 379 -2.46 27.09 -16.78
CA LEU A 379 -2.46 25.65 -17.08
C LEU A 379 -3.90 25.14 -17.27
N ARG A 380 -4.11 24.28 -18.27
CA ARG A 380 -5.41 23.70 -18.63
C ARG A 380 -5.39 22.19 -18.73
N ALA A 381 -4.27 21.62 -19.14
CA ALA A 381 -4.05 20.19 -19.15
C ALA A 381 -2.55 19.87 -19.21
N ALA A 382 -2.17 18.68 -18.76
CA ALA A 382 -0.81 18.16 -18.88
C ALA A 382 -0.84 16.63 -19.04
N THR A 383 0.23 16.05 -19.57
CA THR A 383 0.41 14.59 -19.60
C THR A 383 1.53 14.17 -18.67
N SER A 384 1.46 12.94 -18.17
CA SER A 384 2.68 12.21 -17.83
C SER A 384 3.63 12.15 -19.04
N PRO A 385 4.94 12.13 -18.81
CA PRO A 385 5.90 12.03 -19.90
C PRO A 385 5.97 10.60 -20.46
N ILE A 386 6.34 10.47 -21.74
CA ILE A 386 6.88 9.22 -22.29
C ILE A 386 8.39 9.26 -22.11
N PHE A 387 8.97 8.22 -21.53
CA PHE A 387 10.41 8.08 -21.36
C PHE A 387 11.01 7.18 -22.44
N ILE A 388 12.12 7.62 -23.05
CA ILE A 388 12.90 6.84 -24.01
C ILE A 388 14.32 6.67 -23.47
N SER A 389 14.67 5.44 -23.10
CA SER A 389 15.98 5.09 -22.54
C SER A 389 16.75 4.21 -23.53
N LEU A 390 18.01 4.57 -23.80
CA LEU A 390 18.86 3.86 -24.75
C LEU A 390 19.65 2.77 -24.04
N ARG A 391 19.51 1.52 -24.51
CA ARG A 391 20.17 0.28 -24.05
C ARG A 391 19.77 -0.20 -22.66
N THR A 392 19.80 0.68 -21.67
CA THR A 392 19.51 0.35 -20.26
C THR A 392 18.41 1.26 -19.75
N PRO A 393 17.58 0.79 -18.80
CA PRO A 393 16.68 1.67 -18.07
C PRO A 393 17.42 2.78 -17.34
N ALA A 394 16.71 3.87 -17.04
CA ALA A 394 17.28 4.92 -16.21
C ALA A 394 17.29 4.53 -14.73
N GLU A 395 18.38 4.90 -14.07
CA GLU A 395 18.54 4.83 -12.62
C GLU A 395 18.46 6.25 -12.05
N PRO A 396 17.76 6.45 -10.91
CA PRO A 396 17.67 7.75 -10.28
C PRO A 396 19.03 8.20 -9.75
N THR A 397 19.36 9.48 -9.94
CA THR A 397 20.56 10.12 -9.39
C THR A 397 20.13 11.16 -8.35
N PRO A 398 19.94 10.76 -7.08
CA PRO A 398 19.57 11.68 -6.01
C PRO A 398 20.77 12.51 -5.53
N GLU A 399 20.51 13.61 -4.81
CA GLU A 399 21.52 14.40 -4.11
C GLU A 399 22.19 13.59 -2.98
N ILE A 400 21.41 12.78 -2.27
CA ILE A 400 21.86 11.90 -1.20
C ILE A 400 21.52 10.45 -1.56
N ALA A 401 22.54 9.61 -1.69
CA ALA A 401 22.35 8.19 -2.00
C ALA A 401 21.77 7.41 -0.82
N LEU A 402 21.00 6.37 -1.12
CA LEU A 402 20.59 5.37 -0.13
C LEU A 402 21.80 4.61 0.42
N PRO A 403 21.77 4.17 1.69
CA PRO A 403 22.81 3.31 2.22
C PRO A 403 22.86 1.98 1.43
N PRO A 404 24.06 1.39 1.28
CA PRO A 404 24.22 0.09 0.63
C PRO A 404 23.31 -0.96 1.27
N ALA A 405 22.64 -1.75 0.44
CA ALA A 405 21.81 -2.86 0.91
C ALA A 405 22.69 -3.94 1.59
N ASP A 406 22.17 -4.54 2.66
CA ASP A 406 22.77 -5.75 3.21
C ASP A 406 22.62 -6.92 2.23
N THR A 407 23.72 -7.64 1.98
CA THR A 407 23.82 -8.73 1.01
C THR A 407 24.13 -10.08 1.64
N ARG A 408 24.19 -10.15 2.97
CA ARG A 408 24.41 -11.40 3.69
C ARG A 408 23.30 -12.40 3.35
N ASN A 409 23.60 -13.68 3.33
CA ASN A 409 22.61 -14.72 3.09
C ASN A 409 21.78 -14.94 4.37
N ASP A 410 20.46 -14.83 4.27
CA ASP A 410 19.51 -15.13 5.34
C ASP A 410 18.89 -16.53 5.25
N HIS A 411 19.33 -17.34 4.29
CA HIS A 411 18.83 -18.70 4.03
C HIS A 411 17.33 -18.80 3.72
N ALA A 412 16.67 -17.68 3.39
CA ALA A 412 15.28 -17.71 2.99
C ALA A 412 15.10 -18.37 1.62
N THR A 413 14.05 -19.17 1.47
CA THR A 413 13.73 -19.89 0.23
C THR A 413 12.48 -19.30 -0.42
N PRO A 414 12.41 -19.16 -1.76
CA PRO A 414 11.20 -18.69 -2.43
C PRO A 414 10.02 -19.64 -2.17
N ALA A 415 8.90 -19.10 -1.70
CA ALA A 415 7.67 -19.84 -1.45
C ALA A 415 6.63 -19.60 -2.54
N LEU A 416 6.28 -18.35 -2.83
CA LEU A 416 5.26 -17.95 -3.81
C LEU A 416 5.64 -16.64 -4.52
N GLY A 417 5.09 -16.41 -5.72
CA GLY A 417 5.25 -15.17 -6.48
C GLY A 417 6.31 -15.24 -7.58
N GLU A 418 6.28 -14.24 -8.46
CA GLU A 418 7.12 -14.12 -9.65
C GLU A 418 7.74 -12.72 -9.71
N THR A 419 8.90 -12.59 -10.35
CA THR A 419 9.54 -11.30 -10.61
C THR A 419 8.65 -10.43 -11.50
N GLY A 420 8.60 -9.13 -11.19
CA GLY A 420 7.82 -8.12 -11.89
C GLY A 420 6.34 -8.04 -11.46
N GLN A 421 5.92 -8.83 -10.47
CA GLN A 421 4.55 -8.88 -9.99
C GLN A 421 4.48 -8.83 -8.46
N PHE A 422 3.33 -8.39 -7.96
CA PHE A 422 3.08 -8.39 -6.53
C PHE A 422 2.54 -9.75 -6.07
N THR A 423 3.17 -10.31 -5.06
CA THR A 423 2.65 -11.41 -4.23
C THR A 423 2.98 -11.13 -2.77
N GLY A 424 1.96 -10.99 -1.93
CA GLY A 424 2.11 -10.46 -0.57
C GLY A 424 1.10 -11.05 0.42
N PHE A 425 1.13 -10.50 1.64
CA PHE A 425 0.15 -10.78 2.71
C PHE A 425 -0.05 -12.26 3.02
N ALA A 426 1.06 -13.01 3.02
CA ALA A 426 1.02 -14.45 3.21
C ALA A 426 0.61 -14.86 4.63
N ASP A 427 0.05 -16.06 4.72
CA ASP A 427 -0.14 -16.78 5.96
C ASP A 427 0.39 -18.21 5.84
N VAL A 428 0.79 -18.81 6.97
CA VAL A 428 1.42 -20.13 6.99
C VAL A 428 0.91 -20.97 8.15
N ALA A 429 0.68 -22.25 7.88
CA ALA A 429 0.41 -23.26 8.89
C ALA A 429 1.30 -24.48 8.65
N GLY A 430 1.88 -25.03 9.71
CA GLY A 430 2.74 -26.21 9.65
C GLY A 430 2.09 -27.43 10.29
N GLN A 431 2.39 -28.61 9.75
CA GLN A 431 2.06 -29.91 10.34
C GLN A 431 3.28 -30.83 10.17
N GLY A 432 3.95 -31.15 11.28
CA GLY A 432 5.29 -31.75 11.22
C GLY A 432 6.25 -30.83 10.47
N ASP A 433 6.99 -31.38 9.51
CA ASP A 433 7.94 -30.63 8.69
C ASP A 433 7.34 -30.15 7.34
N THR A 434 6.01 -30.22 7.17
CA THR A 434 5.31 -29.69 5.98
C THR A 434 4.76 -28.30 6.27
N ALA A 435 5.04 -27.34 5.39
CA ALA A 435 4.47 -26.00 5.43
C ALA A 435 3.37 -25.84 4.39
N HIS A 436 2.27 -25.20 4.79
CA HIS A 436 1.17 -24.80 3.93
C HIS A 436 1.12 -23.28 3.87
N VAL A 437 1.30 -22.70 2.68
CA VAL A 437 1.41 -21.26 2.49
C VAL A 437 0.25 -20.79 1.61
N VAL A 438 -0.40 -19.71 2.04
CA VAL A 438 -1.36 -18.95 1.23
C VAL A 438 -0.87 -17.52 1.06
N ALA A 439 -1.16 -16.89 -0.07
CA ALA A 439 -0.79 -15.50 -0.33
C ALA A 439 -1.73 -14.85 -1.34
N GLU A 440 -1.72 -13.53 -1.38
CA GLU A 440 -2.40 -12.73 -2.39
C GLU A 440 -1.45 -12.49 -3.57
N THR A 441 -1.97 -12.48 -4.80
CA THR A 441 -1.23 -12.01 -5.97
C THR A 441 -2.04 -11.00 -6.76
N HIS A 442 -1.37 -9.99 -7.30
CA HIS A 442 -1.98 -8.96 -8.14
C HIS A 442 -1.43 -9.06 -9.57
N ARG A 443 -2.29 -9.45 -10.50
CA ARG A 443 -1.94 -9.66 -11.92
C ARG A 443 -3.16 -9.41 -12.79
N ASP A 444 -2.95 -8.85 -13.98
CA ASP A 444 -4.00 -8.65 -14.99
C ASP A 444 -5.27 -7.97 -14.42
N HIS A 445 -5.07 -6.98 -13.53
CA HIS A 445 -6.14 -6.21 -12.87
C HIS A 445 -7.02 -7.03 -11.92
N LYS A 446 -6.49 -8.16 -11.45
CA LYS A 446 -7.12 -9.08 -10.50
C LYS A 446 -6.27 -9.25 -9.26
N THR A 447 -6.95 -9.37 -8.13
CA THR A 447 -6.40 -9.90 -6.88
C THR A 447 -6.91 -11.32 -6.69
N SER A 448 -5.98 -12.27 -6.51
CA SER A 448 -6.28 -13.71 -6.37
C SER A 448 -5.57 -14.33 -5.18
N ILE A 449 -6.17 -15.36 -4.59
CA ILE A 449 -5.58 -16.15 -3.50
C ILE A 449 -4.88 -17.38 -4.07
N LEU A 450 -3.60 -17.48 -3.79
CA LEU A 450 -2.76 -18.62 -4.14
C LEU A 450 -2.54 -19.51 -2.91
N TYR A 451 -2.41 -20.80 -3.17
CA TYR A 451 -2.00 -21.80 -2.19
C TYR A 451 -0.85 -22.65 -2.73
N ARG A 452 0.11 -22.99 -1.86
CA ARG A 452 1.18 -23.93 -2.16
C ARG A 452 1.61 -24.68 -0.91
N ARG A 453 1.91 -25.97 -1.09
CA ARG A 453 2.48 -26.84 -0.06
C ARG A 453 3.98 -26.99 -0.30
N MET A 454 4.76 -26.97 0.77
CA MET A 454 6.20 -27.21 0.78
C MET A 454 6.53 -28.37 1.72
N ASP A 455 7.34 -29.31 1.23
CA ASP A 455 7.79 -30.47 2.00
C ASP A 455 9.06 -30.17 2.82
N PRO A 456 9.50 -31.10 3.69
CA PRO A 456 10.66 -30.91 4.57
C PRO A 456 12.00 -30.68 3.84
N HIS A 457 12.07 -31.08 2.58
CA HIS A 457 13.27 -30.96 1.73
C HIS A 457 13.21 -29.71 0.85
N GLY A 458 12.20 -28.85 1.04
CA GLY A 458 11.99 -27.62 0.27
C GLY A 458 11.31 -27.85 -1.08
N HIS A 459 10.86 -29.06 -1.39
CA HIS A 459 10.11 -29.29 -2.63
C HIS A 459 8.70 -28.71 -2.52
N THR A 460 8.26 -28.04 -3.58
CA THR A 460 6.95 -27.41 -3.64
C THR A 460 5.99 -28.17 -4.55
N THR A 461 4.70 -28.14 -4.23
CA THR A 461 3.65 -28.60 -5.14
C THR A 461 3.36 -27.56 -6.22
N HIS A 462 2.55 -27.92 -7.22
CA HIS A 462 1.92 -26.93 -8.08
C HIS A 462 1.12 -25.91 -7.25
N THR A 463 1.15 -24.65 -7.70
CA THR A 463 0.30 -23.59 -7.13
C THR A 463 -1.15 -23.85 -7.47
N VAL A 464 -2.03 -23.71 -6.48
CA VAL A 464 -3.48 -23.75 -6.66
C VAL A 464 -4.02 -22.33 -6.49
N GLU A 465 -4.79 -21.85 -7.46
CA GLU A 465 -5.55 -20.61 -7.34
C GLU A 465 -6.89 -20.90 -6.66
N LEU A 466 -7.03 -20.47 -5.40
CA LEU A 466 -8.20 -20.78 -4.58
C LEU A 466 -9.42 -19.91 -4.93
N SER A 467 -9.21 -18.77 -5.59
CA SER A 467 -10.23 -17.77 -5.90
C SER A 467 -10.47 -17.54 -7.40
N ALA A 468 -10.19 -18.53 -8.25
CA ALA A 468 -10.19 -18.39 -9.73
C ALA A 468 -11.48 -17.82 -10.37
N GLY A 469 -12.60 -17.77 -9.62
CA GLY A 469 -13.84 -17.14 -10.05
C GLY A 469 -13.97 -15.64 -9.72
N SER A 470 -12.95 -15.01 -9.14
CA SER A 470 -12.97 -13.62 -8.68
C SER A 470 -11.76 -12.82 -9.14
N SER A 471 -11.87 -11.49 -9.09
CA SER A 471 -10.79 -10.53 -9.30
C SER A 471 -10.49 -9.65 -8.09
N THR A 472 -11.12 -9.93 -6.94
CA THR A 472 -11.11 -9.05 -5.75
C THR A 472 -10.83 -9.80 -4.45
N ALA A 473 -10.26 -11.00 -4.52
CA ALA A 473 -10.10 -11.86 -3.35
C ALA A 473 -8.82 -11.52 -2.58
N CYS A 474 -8.92 -11.15 -1.30
CA CYS A 474 -7.79 -10.74 -0.46
C CYS A 474 -7.90 -11.22 0.99
N SER A 475 -6.93 -10.86 1.82
CA SER A 475 -6.78 -11.20 3.24
C SER A 475 -6.91 -12.69 3.56
N PRO A 476 -6.11 -13.59 2.96
CA PRO A 476 -6.19 -15.01 3.22
C PRO A 476 -5.64 -15.38 4.62
N ARG A 477 -6.25 -16.38 5.24
CA ARG A 477 -5.73 -17.07 6.43
C ARG A 477 -5.81 -18.57 6.26
N ILE A 478 -4.88 -19.30 6.87
CA ILE A 478 -4.79 -20.75 6.78
C ILE A 478 -4.69 -21.40 8.14
N ALA A 479 -5.34 -22.56 8.30
CA ALA A 479 -5.13 -23.43 9.44
C ALA A 479 -5.14 -24.90 9.00
N VAL A 480 -4.38 -25.73 9.72
CA VAL A 480 -4.15 -27.14 9.39
C VAL A 480 -4.39 -28.00 10.62
N SER A 481 -4.99 -29.17 10.44
CA SER A 481 -5.03 -30.22 11.45
C SER A 481 -5.01 -31.59 10.78
N GLY A 482 -3.90 -32.32 10.93
CA GLY A 482 -3.71 -33.58 10.20
C GLY A 482 -3.72 -33.35 8.69
N ASP A 483 -4.61 -34.04 7.97
CA ASP A 483 -4.78 -33.87 6.52
C ASP A 483 -5.78 -32.75 6.16
N ASP A 484 -6.48 -32.19 7.15
CA ASP A 484 -7.45 -31.14 6.91
C ASP A 484 -6.75 -29.77 6.81
N VAL A 485 -7.01 -29.06 5.71
CA VAL A 485 -6.49 -27.70 5.45
C VAL A 485 -7.67 -26.79 5.18
N TRP A 486 -7.80 -25.73 5.97
CA TRP A 486 -8.83 -24.72 5.82
C TRP A 486 -8.19 -23.40 5.40
N VAL A 487 -8.79 -22.75 4.40
CA VAL A 487 -8.39 -21.41 3.96
C VAL A 487 -9.61 -20.52 3.94
N VAL A 488 -9.52 -19.38 4.60
CA VAL A 488 -10.54 -18.33 4.59
C VAL A 488 -9.99 -17.07 3.93
N TRP A 489 -10.84 -16.31 3.23
CA TRP A 489 -10.47 -15.01 2.63
C TRP A 489 -11.70 -14.10 2.55
N GLN A 490 -11.47 -12.82 2.29
CA GLN A 490 -12.53 -11.86 1.97
C GLN A 490 -12.59 -11.63 0.46
N ASP A 491 -13.78 -11.44 -0.08
CA ASP A 491 -13.96 -11.30 -1.53
C ASP A 491 -15.27 -10.62 -1.91
N SER A 492 -15.23 -9.69 -2.86
CA SER A 492 -16.42 -9.08 -3.46
C SER A 492 -16.89 -9.79 -4.74
N GLN A 493 -16.22 -10.87 -5.16
CA GLN A 493 -16.51 -11.64 -6.37
C GLN A 493 -16.55 -10.75 -7.63
N GLY A 494 -15.64 -9.79 -7.71
CA GLY A 494 -15.55 -8.81 -8.81
C GLY A 494 -16.54 -7.64 -8.74
N ARG A 495 -17.36 -7.52 -7.67
CA ARG A 495 -18.33 -6.44 -7.51
C ARG A 495 -17.82 -5.35 -6.57
N GLU A 496 -17.32 -4.25 -7.12
CA GLU A 496 -16.76 -3.14 -6.34
C GLU A 496 -17.74 -1.97 -6.12
N GLN A 497 -18.92 -1.98 -6.75
CA GLN A 497 -19.98 -0.97 -6.59
C GLN A 497 -21.34 -1.63 -6.31
N PRO A 498 -21.92 -1.49 -5.10
CA PRO A 498 -21.25 -1.01 -3.89
C PRO A 498 -20.14 -1.96 -3.45
N HIS A 499 -19.14 -1.43 -2.74
CA HIS A 499 -18.08 -2.23 -2.14
C HIS A 499 -18.62 -3.00 -0.93
N GLN A 500 -18.91 -4.29 -1.12
CA GLN A 500 -19.51 -5.18 -0.11
C GLN A 500 -18.83 -6.56 -0.11
N PRO A 501 -17.58 -6.64 0.39
CA PRO A 501 -16.85 -7.90 0.47
C PRO A 501 -17.51 -8.88 1.44
N GLU A 502 -17.24 -10.15 1.22
CA GLU A 502 -17.84 -11.29 1.93
C GLU A 502 -16.79 -12.31 2.34
N ILE A 503 -17.06 -13.08 3.39
CA ILE A 503 -16.13 -14.10 3.88
C ILE A 503 -16.40 -15.45 3.22
N PHE A 504 -15.37 -16.04 2.63
CA PHE A 504 -15.39 -17.35 2.00
C PHE A 504 -14.43 -18.31 2.69
N LEU A 505 -14.85 -19.56 2.86
CA LEU A 505 -14.08 -20.65 3.45
C LEU A 505 -13.96 -21.79 2.44
N ARG A 506 -12.78 -22.39 2.35
CA ARG A 506 -12.52 -23.57 1.53
C ARG A 506 -11.78 -24.63 2.33
N HIS A 507 -12.08 -25.90 2.04
CA HIS A 507 -11.56 -27.03 2.80
C HIS A 507 -10.92 -28.05 1.86
N SER A 508 -9.80 -28.61 2.30
CA SER A 508 -9.17 -29.79 1.73
C SER A 508 -9.11 -30.88 2.79
N ARG A 509 -9.42 -32.12 2.42
CA ARG A 509 -9.31 -33.31 3.28
C ARG A 509 -8.06 -34.17 3.04
N ASN A 510 -7.15 -33.71 2.17
CA ASN A 510 -6.03 -34.52 1.68
C ASN A 510 -4.72 -33.71 1.63
N ALA A 511 -4.43 -32.98 2.70
CA ALA A 511 -3.23 -32.17 2.89
C ALA A 511 -3.01 -31.14 1.77
N GLY A 512 -4.11 -30.53 1.31
CA GLY A 512 -4.16 -29.48 0.29
C GLY A 512 -3.80 -29.94 -1.12
N ARG A 513 -3.92 -31.24 -1.41
CA ARG A 513 -3.78 -31.75 -2.80
C ARG A 513 -4.97 -31.34 -3.67
N THR A 514 -6.17 -31.30 -3.10
CA THR A 514 -7.39 -30.83 -3.78
C THR A 514 -8.31 -30.12 -2.80
N PHE A 515 -9.01 -29.08 -3.26
CA PHE A 515 -9.95 -28.31 -2.44
C PHE A 515 -11.39 -28.48 -2.91
N GLU A 516 -12.30 -28.65 -1.94
CA GLU A 516 -13.75 -28.62 -2.14
C GLU A 516 -14.19 -27.22 -2.63
N PRO A 517 -15.42 -27.03 -3.17
CA PRO A 517 -15.93 -25.70 -3.49
C PRO A 517 -15.93 -24.74 -2.30
N ALA A 518 -15.78 -23.44 -2.56
CA ALA A 518 -15.83 -22.41 -1.51
C ALA A 518 -17.25 -22.28 -0.93
N THR A 519 -17.33 -22.10 0.38
CA THR A 519 -18.58 -21.81 1.11
C THR A 519 -18.55 -20.36 1.57
N ARG A 520 -19.58 -19.60 1.23
CA ARG A 520 -19.81 -18.23 1.71
C ARG A 520 -20.36 -18.27 3.13
N LEU A 521 -19.78 -17.49 4.05
CA LEU A 521 -20.15 -17.45 5.47
C LEU A 521 -21.05 -16.25 5.83
N THR A 522 -21.02 -15.19 5.03
CA THR A 522 -21.74 -13.93 5.29
C THR A 522 -22.94 -13.73 4.35
N ASN A 523 -23.78 -12.74 4.66
CA ASN A 523 -25.07 -12.52 3.97
C ASN A 523 -25.07 -11.31 3.02
N GLY A 524 -23.95 -10.62 2.85
CA GLY A 524 -23.77 -9.48 1.94
C GLY A 524 -24.53 -8.21 2.34
N ARG A 525 -24.93 -8.06 3.61
CA ARG A 525 -25.60 -6.85 4.10
C ARG A 525 -24.65 -5.73 4.51
N GLY A 526 -23.39 -6.06 4.78
CA GLY A 526 -22.34 -5.13 5.16
C GLY A 526 -21.03 -5.46 4.45
N ARG A 527 -19.96 -4.80 4.89
CA ARG A 527 -18.58 -5.06 4.47
C ARG A 527 -17.97 -6.04 5.45
N ALA A 528 -17.92 -7.32 5.09
CA ALA A 528 -17.28 -8.33 5.91
C ALA A 528 -15.80 -8.48 5.52
N ILE A 529 -14.91 -8.13 6.44
CA ILE A 529 -13.47 -7.97 6.18
C ILE A 529 -12.59 -8.55 7.30
N HIS A 530 -11.29 -8.64 7.02
CA HIS A 530 -10.23 -9.08 7.94
C HIS A 530 -10.53 -10.40 8.65
N PRO A 531 -10.73 -11.51 7.91
CA PRO A 531 -11.01 -12.78 8.54
C PRO A 531 -9.79 -13.30 9.33
N ALA A 532 -10.09 -14.05 10.39
CA ALA A 532 -9.16 -14.83 11.19
C ALA A 532 -9.64 -16.28 11.26
N LEU A 533 -8.70 -17.22 11.38
CA LEU A 533 -8.98 -18.65 11.32
C LEU A 533 -8.16 -19.42 12.35
N SER A 534 -8.82 -20.35 13.04
CA SER A 534 -8.18 -21.39 13.83
C SER A 534 -9.01 -22.68 13.76
N VAL A 535 -8.60 -23.74 14.45
CA VAL A 535 -9.28 -25.04 14.41
C VAL A 535 -9.55 -25.55 15.82
N LEU A 536 -10.82 -25.77 16.13
CA LEU A 536 -11.28 -26.36 17.37
C LEU A 536 -11.29 -27.89 17.28
N ALA A 537 -10.70 -28.54 18.28
CA ALA A 537 -10.67 -30.01 18.43
C ALA A 537 -10.16 -30.75 17.17
N GLY A 538 -9.28 -30.10 16.40
CA GLY A 538 -8.70 -30.62 15.17
C GLY A 538 -9.69 -30.84 14.01
N LYS A 539 -10.91 -30.29 14.10
CA LYS A 539 -11.96 -30.58 13.11
C LYS A 539 -12.83 -29.38 12.73
N TYR A 540 -13.16 -28.51 13.68
CA TYR A 540 -14.15 -27.46 13.46
C TYR A 540 -13.46 -26.11 13.26
N PRO A 541 -13.55 -25.50 12.06
CA PRO A 541 -13.00 -24.16 11.83
C PRO A 541 -13.66 -23.14 12.78
N VAL A 542 -12.84 -22.34 13.45
CA VAL A 542 -13.28 -21.14 14.15
C VAL A 542 -12.93 -19.96 13.27
N VAL A 543 -13.94 -19.24 12.80
CA VAL A 543 -13.77 -18.08 11.93
C VAL A 543 -14.28 -16.85 12.64
N ALA A 544 -13.48 -15.77 12.64
CA ALA A 544 -13.88 -14.45 13.10
C ALA A 544 -13.61 -13.41 12.02
N TRP A 545 -14.41 -12.34 11.96
CA TRP A 545 -14.27 -11.28 10.96
C TRP A 545 -14.87 -9.98 11.49
N ALA A 546 -14.47 -8.83 10.91
CA ALA A 546 -15.11 -7.56 11.15
C ALA A 546 -16.24 -7.32 10.13
N ASP A 547 -17.38 -6.78 10.56
CA ASP A 547 -18.56 -6.57 9.71
C ASP A 547 -19.36 -5.35 10.19
N ASN A 548 -19.76 -4.49 9.26
CA ASN A 548 -20.56 -3.29 9.55
C ASN A 548 -22.06 -3.42 9.19
N SER A 549 -22.57 -4.65 9.01
CA SER A 549 -23.98 -4.93 8.67
C SER A 549 -25.00 -4.44 9.71
N THR A 550 -24.55 -4.06 10.90
CA THR A 550 -25.35 -3.48 11.99
C THR A 550 -25.07 -1.99 12.23
N GLY A 551 -24.35 -1.32 11.34
CA GLY A 551 -23.96 0.09 11.45
C GLY A 551 -22.47 0.23 11.67
N ALA A 552 -22.01 0.13 12.92
CA ALA A 552 -20.58 0.16 13.25
C ALA A 552 -19.89 -1.15 12.88
N PHE A 553 -18.58 -1.11 12.61
CA PHE A 553 -17.78 -2.32 12.47
C PHE A 553 -17.72 -3.08 13.80
N ASP A 554 -18.21 -4.32 13.76
CA ASP A 554 -18.19 -5.25 14.89
C ASP A 554 -17.47 -6.54 14.52
N VAL A 555 -16.88 -7.20 15.51
CA VAL A 555 -16.25 -8.52 15.36
C VAL A 555 -17.27 -9.62 15.61
N TYR A 556 -17.47 -10.45 14.59
CA TYR A 556 -18.30 -11.64 14.64
C TYR A 556 -17.41 -12.89 14.73
N ALA A 557 -17.92 -13.94 15.37
CA ALA A 557 -17.28 -15.26 15.38
C ALA A 557 -18.28 -16.40 15.19
N GLN A 558 -17.82 -17.48 14.54
CA GLN A 558 -18.59 -18.70 14.36
C GLN A 558 -17.69 -19.94 14.37
N VAL A 559 -18.11 -20.98 15.08
CA VAL A 559 -17.52 -22.33 14.97
C VAL A 559 -18.30 -23.11 13.91
N ILE A 560 -17.70 -23.26 12.74
CA ILE A 560 -18.35 -23.83 11.55
C ILE A 560 -18.64 -25.31 11.76
N GLY A 561 -19.90 -25.69 11.53
CA GLY A 561 -20.41 -27.05 11.76
C GLY A 561 -20.92 -27.31 13.18
N LEU A 562 -20.74 -26.38 14.13
CA LEU A 562 -21.32 -26.46 15.48
C LEU A 562 -22.34 -25.35 15.74
N ASP A 563 -22.00 -24.11 15.39
CA ASP A 563 -22.85 -22.95 15.62
C ASP A 563 -23.80 -22.72 14.44
N LYS A 564 -25.07 -22.43 14.72
CA LYS A 564 -26.10 -22.19 13.69
C LYS A 564 -25.92 -20.86 12.97
N THR A 565 -25.47 -19.83 13.68
CA THR A 565 -25.29 -18.46 13.19
C THR A 565 -24.06 -17.85 13.89
N PRO A 566 -23.41 -16.84 13.28
CA PRO A 566 -22.36 -16.09 13.96
C PRO A 566 -22.88 -15.32 15.17
N VAL A 567 -21.99 -15.05 16.12
CA VAL A 567 -22.23 -14.23 17.30
C VAL A 567 -21.44 -12.94 17.17
N ASN A 568 -22.08 -11.78 17.37
CA ASN A 568 -21.41 -10.49 17.47
C ASN A 568 -20.75 -10.39 18.85
N LEU A 569 -19.42 -10.42 18.89
CA LEU A 569 -18.62 -10.42 20.11
C LEU A 569 -18.39 -9.02 20.66
N SER A 570 -18.28 -8.01 19.79
CA SER A 570 -17.88 -6.66 20.19
C SER A 570 -19.04 -5.72 20.50
N ALA A 571 -20.26 -5.99 20.04
CA ALA A 571 -21.43 -5.14 20.32
C ALA A 571 -21.71 -4.90 21.81
N PRO A 572 -21.55 -5.88 22.73
CA PRO A 572 -21.85 -5.64 24.13
C PRO A 572 -21.02 -4.50 24.73
N GLY A 573 -21.69 -3.57 25.42
CA GLY A 573 -21.07 -2.39 26.02
C GLY A 573 -20.68 -1.28 25.03
N LYS A 574 -20.96 -1.45 23.72
CA LYS A 574 -20.75 -0.42 22.70
C LYS A 574 -21.99 0.47 22.58
N THR A 575 -21.78 1.79 22.53
CA THR A 575 -22.84 2.77 22.24
C THR A 575 -22.57 3.37 20.86
N THR A 576 -23.60 3.45 20.03
CA THR A 576 -23.56 4.17 18.75
C THR A 576 -24.50 5.37 18.84
N ASP A 577 -24.13 6.46 18.19
CA ASP A 577 -24.94 7.66 18.08
C ASP A 577 -24.96 8.09 16.61
N PRO A 578 -26.12 8.11 15.93
CA PRO A 578 -26.19 8.62 14.57
C PRO A 578 -25.91 10.12 14.46
N GLY A 579 -25.90 10.85 15.59
CA GLY A 579 -25.58 12.27 15.66
C GLY A 579 -26.61 13.17 14.97
N THR A 580 -26.20 14.40 14.70
CA THR A 580 -26.93 15.41 13.92
C THR A 580 -26.02 15.96 12.82
N PRO A 581 -25.80 15.21 11.72
CA PRO A 581 -24.88 15.60 10.64
C PRO A 581 -25.13 16.99 10.04
N ALA A 582 -26.37 17.49 10.15
CA ALA A 582 -26.75 18.82 9.66
C ALA A 582 -26.06 19.99 10.39
N THR A 583 -25.62 19.78 11.64
CA THR A 583 -24.98 20.82 12.47
C THR A 583 -23.54 20.48 12.84
N ASP A 584 -23.20 19.19 12.86
CA ASP A 584 -21.84 18.70 13.05
C ASP A 584 -21.66 17.39 12.31
N ALA A 585 -20.88 17.41 11.23
CA ALA A 585 -20.58 16.21 10.44
C ALA A 585 -19.88 15.12 11.25
N ARG A 586 -19.22 15.48 12.36
CA ARG A 586 -18.50 14.56 13.26
C ARG A 586 -19.32 14.06 14.44
N SER A 587 -20.55 14.57 14.60
CA SER A 587 -21.45 14.10 15.66
C SER A 587 -21.88 12.63 15.55
N PRO A 588 -21.86 11.96 14.38
CA PRO A 588 -22.05 10.52 14.34
C PRO A 588 -20.87 9.79 15.00
N LYS A 589 -21.18 8.89 15.95
CA LYS A 589 -20.21 8.09 16.69
C LYS A 589 -20.48 6.61 16.45
N TYR A 590 -19.58 5.97 15.70
CA TYR A 590 -19.66 4.55 15.36
C TYR A 590 -18.36 3.82 15.73
N PRO A 591 -18.14 3.47 17.01
CA PRO A 591 -16.94 2.73 17.40
C PRO A 591 -16.69 1.48 16.56
N ALA A 592 -15.52 1.38 15.96
CA ALA A 592 -15.10 0.26 15.15
C ALA A 592 -14.33 -0.79 15.98
N SER A 593 -14.57 -2.04 15.64
CA SER A 593 -13.83 -3.21 16.12
C SER A 593 -13.26 -3.95 14.92
N LEU A 594 -11.93 -4.06 14.83
CA LEU A 594 -11.22 -4.50 13.62
C LEU A 594 -10.11 -5.52 13.93
N PHE A 595 -9.59 -6.14 12.87
CA PHE A 595 -8.43 -7.05 12.90
C PHE A 595 -8.51 -8.16 13.98
N PRO A 596 -9.53 -9.03 13.92
CA PRO A 596 -9.63 -10.12 14.88
C PRO A 596 -8.44 -11.08 14.77
N ALA A 597 -8.08 -11.72 15.89
CA ALA A 597 -7.15 -12.84 15.96
C ALA A 597 -7.71 -13.93 16.88
N ILE A 598 -7.36 -15.19 16.62
CA ILE A 598 -7.98 -16.35 17.28
C ILE A 598 -6.89 -17.27 17.82
N ALA A 599 -7.05 -17.73 19.06
CA ALA A 599 -6.29 -18.86 19.59
C ALA A 599 -7.23 -19.90 20.21
N VAL A 600 -6.85 -21.16 20.07
CA VAL A 600 -7.54 -22.30 20.68
C VAL A 600 -6.55 -23.00 21.60
N THR A 601 -6.95 -23.24 22.84
CA THR A 601 -6.15 -23.98 23.84
C THR A 601 -6.30 -25.48 23.65
N ALA A 602 -5.36 -26.25 24.21
CA ALA A 602 -5.43 -27.71 24.21
C ALA A 602 -6.69 -28.25 24.93
N ASP A 603 -7.20 -27.52 25.93
CA ASP A 603 -8.46 -27.84 26.62
C ASP A 603 -9.73 -27.45 25.83
N ARG A 604 -9.57 -26.92 24.61
CA ARG A 604 -10.64 -26.53 23.67
C ARG A 604 -11.37 -25.23 24.03
N SER A 605 -10.81 -24.41 24.90
CA SER A 605 -11.26 -23.02 25.03
C SER A 605 -10.82 -22.18 23.82
N ILE A 606 -11.64 -21.20 23.45
CA ILE A 606 -11.39 -20.30 22.33
C ILE A 606 -11.23 -18.88 22.87
N MET A 607 -10.24 -18.16 22.36
CA MET A 607 -10.04 -16.73 22.57
C MET A 607 -10.14 -16.02 21.22
N VAL A 608 -10.90 -14.92 21.18
CA VAL A 608 -10.90 -13.96 20.07
C VAL A 608 -10.48 -12.62 20.62
N THR A 609 -9.47 -11.98 20.01
CA THR A 609 -9.00 -10.63 20.34
C THR A 609 -9.16 -9.70 19.16
N TRP A 610 -9.33 -8.41 19.39
CA TRP A 610 -9.47 -7.39 18.33
C TRP A 610 -9.03 -6.01 18.82
N GLN A 611 -8.76 -5.07 17.90
CA GLN A 611 -8.59 -3.66 18.24
C GLN A 611 -9.93 -2.94 18.24
N ASP A 612 -10.11 -1.99 19.15
CA ASP A 612 -11.39 -1.33 19.41
C ASP A 612 -11.19 0.13 19.84
N ASN A 613 -11.89 1.08 19.21
CA ASN A 613 -11.79 2.51 19.56
C ASN A 613 -12.99 3.02 20.39
N ARG A 614 -13.82 2.15 21.00
CA ARG A 614 -15.01 2.58 21.76
C ARG A 614 -14.76 3.49 22.96
N PHE A 615 -13.50 3.58 23.40
CA PHE A 615 -13.11 4.41 24.53
C PHE A 615 -12.50 5.75 24.07
N ASP A 616 -12.36 5.96 22.76
CA ASP A 616 -12.07 7.27 22.21
C ASP A 616 -13.27 8.21 22.42
N PRO A 617 -13.05 9.49 22.79
CA PRO A 617 -14.13 10.47 22.89
C PRO A 617 -14.91 10.68 21.60
N ASP A 618 -14.25 10.67 20.44
CA ASP A 618 -14.78 10.93 19.10
C ASP A 618 -14.37 9.80 18.14
N PRO A 619 -14.88 8.56 18.36
CA PRO A 619 -14.43 7.40 17.61
C PRO A 619 -14.71 7.55 16.11
N LEU A 620 -13.71 7.14 15.31
CA LEU A 620 -13.56 7.30 13.86
C LEU A 620 -13.14 8.69 13.40
N TRP A 621 -12.85 9.65 14.27
CA TRP A 621 -12.50 11.01 13.86
C TRP A 621 -11.14 11.43 14.41
N THR A 622 -10.23 11.92 13.54
CA THR A 622 -8.97 12.45 14.06
C THR A 622 -9.19 13.71 14.89
N GLY A 623 -8.52 13.69 16.03
CA GLY A 623 -8.63 14.73 17.04
C GLY A 623 -9.98 14.80 17.75
N HIS A 624 -9.94 15.27 18.98
CA HIS A 624 -11.13 15.53 19.76
C HIS A 624 -11.65 16.95 19.50
N THR A 625 -12.97 17.13 19.38
CA THR A 625 -13.59 18.46 19.51
C THR A 625 -13.74 18.79 20.99
N PRO A 626 -12.84 19.60 21.58
CA PRO A 626 -12.92 19.85 23.00
C PRO A 626 -14.22 20.57 23.37
N ALA A 627 -14.69 20.33 24.60
CA ALA A 627 -15.66 21.22 25.21
C ALA A 627 -15.10 22.67 25.29
N PRO A 628 -15.95 23.71 25.30
CA PRO A 628 -15.51 25.09 25.35
C PRO A 628 -14.47 25.34 26.47
N GLY A 629 -13.28 25.82 26.10
CA GLY A 629 -12.19 26.12 27.01
C GLY A 629 -11.10 25.05 27.17
N GLN A 630 -11.20 23.91 26.48
CA GLN A 630 -10.10 22.91 26.43
C GLN A 630 -9.32 22.99 25.11
N THR A 631 -8.10 22.44 25.10
CA THR A 631 -7.20 22.46 23.95
C THR A 631 -7.56 21.32 22.97
N PRO A 632 -7.73 21.60 21.67
CA PRO A 632 -7.91 20.58 20.64
C PRO A 632 -6.65 19.73 20.43
N THR A 633 -6.82 18.49 19.95
CA THR A 633 -5.71 17.54 19.75
C THR A 633 -5.24 17.41 18.30
N GLY A 634 -5.79 18.18 17.34
CA GLY A 634 -5.25 18.20 15.98
C GLY A 634 -5.62 16.95 15.17
N THR A 635 -4.70 16.43 14.35
CA THR A 635 -4.89 15.20 13.54
C THR A 635 -4.35 13.97 14.26
N ASP A 636 -4.34 13.98 15.58
CA ASP A 636 -3.86 12.82 16.33
C ASP A 636 -4.79 11.62 16.07
N PRO A 637 -4.22 10.41 15.95
CA PRO A 637 -4.99 9.21 15.65
C PRO A 637 -5.96 8.90 16.80
N ASP A 638 -7.01 8.15 16.48
CA ASP A 638 -7.92 7.57 17.47
C ASP A 638 -7.19 6.79 18.56
N ASN A 639 -7.72 6.82 19.77
CA ASN A 639 -7.26 6.01 20.89
C ASN A 639 -7.84 4.59 20.83
N TRP A 640 -7.08 3.67 20.24
CA TRP A 640 -7.42 2.25 20.12
C TRP A 640 -6.95 1.42 21.33
N GLN A 641 -7.76 0.45 21.78
CA GLN A 641 -7.39 -0.57 22.77
C GLN A 641 -7.57 -1.98 22.21
N ILE A 642 -6.93 -2.96 22.84
CA ILE A 642 -7.12 -4.38 22.53
C ILE A 642 -8.17 -4.97 23.48
N LEU A 643 -9.19 -5.62 22.92
CA LEU A 643 -10.22 -6.33 23.67
C LEU A 643 -10.19 -7.82 23.36
N ALA A 644 -10.79 -8.60 24.25
CA ALA A 644 -10.85 -10.05 24.19
C ALA A 644 -12.22 -10.58 24.61
N SER A 645 -12.65 -11.68 24.00
CA SER A 645 -13.77 -12.52 24.47
C SER A 645 -13.39 -13.99 24.38
N THR A 646 -13.84 -14.79 25.35
CA THR A 646 -13.55 -16.22 25.40
C THR A 646 -14.81 -17.08 25.36
N ARG A 647 -14.65 -18.31 24.87
CA ARG A 647 -15.64 -19.38 24.95
C ARG A 647 -14.99 -20.59 25.58
N ALA A 648 -15.53 -21.04 26.71
CA ALA A 648 -15.08 -22.24 27.39
C ALA A 648 -15.42 -23.51 26.58
N ALA A 649 -14.65 -24.57 26.78
CA ALA A 649 -14.71 -25.81 26.03
C ALA A 649 -16.08 -26.51 25.98
N ASP A 650 -16.87 -26.39 27.05
CA ASP A 650 -18.19 -27.01 27.24
C ASP A 650 -19.35 -26.01 27.09
N SER A 651 -19.06 -24.80 26.63
CA SER A 651 -20.02 -23.71 26.50
C SER A 651 -20.30 -23.37 25.04
N HIS A 652 -21.54 -22.97 24.74
CA HIS A 652 -21.90 -22.27 23.49
C HIS A 652 -21.90 -20.74 23.65
N SER A 653 -21.73 -20.25 24.87
CA SER A 653 -21.77 -18.83 25.20
C SER A 653 -20.37 -18.24 25.27
N TRP A 654 -20.26 -17.03 24.74
CA TRP A 654 -19.08 -16.18 24.82
C TRP A 654 -19.13 -15.27 26.05
N THR A 655 -17.98 -14.90 26.60
CA THR A 655 -17.90 -13.89 27.65
C THR A 655 -18.16 -12.49 27.10
N GLN A 656 -18.52 -11.56 27.99
CA GLN A 656 -18.48 -10.13 27.66
C GLN A 656 -17.04 -9.71 27.29
N PRO A 657 -16.87 -8.68 26.45
CA PRO A 657 -15.54 -8.15 26.14
C PRO A 657 -14.78 -7.68 27.38
N VAL A 658 -13.49 -8.00 27.43
CA VAL A 658 -12.54 -7.56 28.47
C VAL A 658 -11.38 -6.82 27.81
N GLN A 659 -10.95 -5.70 28.38
CA GLN A 659 -9.76 -4.98 27.93
C GLN A 659 -8.50 -5.81 28.21
N VAL A 660 -7.74 -6.11 27.16
CA VAL A 660 -6.37 -6.63 27.22
C VAL A 660 -5.38 -5.49 27.40
N SER A 661 -5.62 -4.39 26.71
CA SER A 661 -4.92 -3.12 26.90
C SER A 661 -5.90 -2.03 27.32
N ALA A 662 -5.42 -1.11 28.16
CA ALA A 662 -6.18 -0.01 28.73
C ALA A 662 -5.41 1.31 28.62
N ALA A 663 -4.53 1.43 27.62
CA ALA A 663 -3.81 2.66 27.35
C ALA A 663 -4.81 3.76 26.98
N THR A 664 -4.64 4.94 27.57
CA THR A 664 -5.48 6.12 27.29
C THR A 664 -4.75 7.17 26.47
N ASP A 665 -3.49 6.93 26.15
CA ASP A 665 -2.54 7.84 25.53
C ASP A 665 -1.82 7.19 24.32
N ALA A 666 -2.36 6.08 23.82
CA ALA A 666 -1.80 5.37 22.68
C ALA A 666 -2.85 4.58 21.90
N ALA A 667 -2.70 4.53 20.58
CA ALA A 667 -3.44 3.64 19.70
C ALA A 667 -2.78 2.25 19.67
N ASP A 668 -3.38 1.30 20.40
CA ASP A 668 -3.00 -0.11 20.37
C ASP A 668 -3.71 -0.84 19.22
N ARG A 669 -2.93 -1.45 18.32
CA ARG A 669 -3.41 -1.97 17.03
C ARG A 669 -2.86 -3.35 16.69
N HIS A 670 -3.52 -4.02 15.75
CA HIS A 670 -3.06 -5.27 15.13
C HIS A 670 -2.71 -6.38 16.14
N PRO A 671 -3.67 -6.81 16.98
CA PRO A 671 -3.39 -7.85 17.96
C PRO A 671 -3.13 -9.20 17.28
N SER A 672 -2.23 -9.97 17.87
CA SER A 672 -2.03 -11.39 17.61
C SER A 672 -2.11 -12.13 18.94
N VAL A 673 -2.66 -13.34 18.92
CA VAL A 673 -2.81 -14.16 20.12
C VAL A 673 -2.28 -15.57 19.89
N ALA A 674 -1.61 -16.12 20.90
CA ALA A 674 -1.22 -17.53 20.96
C ALA A 674 -1.44 -18.06 22.38
N THR A 675 -1.30 -19.37 22.54
CA THR A 675 -1.36 -20.05 23.83
C THR A 675 0.04 -20.54 24.21
N ASP A 676 0.42 -20.45 25.47
CA ASP A 676 1.61 -21.13 26.00
C ASP A 676 1.25 -22.56 26.42
N ARG A 677 2.26 -23.41 26.66
CA ARG A 677 2.10 -24.85 26.96
C ARG A 677 1.25 -25.20 28.19
N ASP A 678 0.98 -24.24 29.09
CA ASP A 678 0.08 -24.44 30.25
C ASP A 678 -1.33 -23.86 30.04
N GLY A 679 -1.64 -23.40 28.82
CA GLY A 679 -2.93 -22.80 28.49
C GLY A 679 -3.01 -21.29 28.76
N THR A 680 -1.92 -20.65 29.23
CA THR A 680 -1.85 -19.19 29.36
C THR A 680 -2.02 -18.54 27.99
N PHE A 681 -2.95 -17.60 27.85
CA PHE A 681 -3.06 -16.77 26.65
C PHE A 681 -1.98 -15.70 26.65
N VAL A 682 -1.34 -15.50 25.50
CA VAL A 682 -0.38 -14.42 25.25
C VAL A 682 -0.93 -13.59 24.10
N VAL A 683 -1.15 -12.30 24.35
CA VAL A 683 -1.60 -11.35 23.33
C VAL A 683 -0.50 -10.31 23.13
N MET A 684 -0.21 -10.02 21.87
CA MET A 684 0.80 -9.04 21.46
C MET A 684 0.21 -8.09 20.43
N TRP A 685 0.59 -6.82 20.50
CA TRP A 685 0.10 -5.76 19.62
C TRP A 685 1.18 -4.71 19.38
N GLU A 686 0.98 -3.86 18.39
CA GLU A 686 1.77 -2.63 18.22
C GLU A 686 1.07 -1.45 18.89
N THR A 687 1.83 -0.49 19.39
CA THR A 687 1.32 0.70 20.06
C THR A 687 1.90 1.96 19.41
N LYS A 688 1.02 2.89 19.03
CA LYS A 688 1.35 4.21 18.47
C LYS A 688 1.02 5.25 19.53
N ALA A 689 1.96 6.12 19.91
CA ALA A 689 1.60 7.29 20.69
C ALA A 689 0.51 8.09 19.96
N LEU A 690 -0.41 8.75 20.67
CA LEU A 690 -1.40 9.66 20.06
C LEU A 690 -0.69 10.92 19.55
N LYS A 691 0.05 10.74 18.44
CA LYS A 691 0.81 11.74 17.73
C LYS A 691 0.65 11.44 16.25
N SER A 692 0.21 12.43 15.49
CA SER A 692 -0.09 12.29 14.07
C SER A 692 1.09 11.77 13.23
N SER A 693 2.32 12.23 13.51
CA SER A 693 3.53 11.88 12.73
C SER A 693 4.84 11.93 13.52
N GLY A 694 5.93 11.45 12.90
CA GLY A 694 7.27 11.50 13.46
C GLY A 694 7.39 10.73 14.78
N ALA A 695 6.75 9.56 14.87
CA ALA A 695 6.72 8.72 16.05
C ALA A 695 6.85 7.23 15.68
N ASN A 696 7.80 6.55 16.31
CA ASN A 696 7.99 5.11 16.09
C ASN A 696 6.91 4.30 16.80
N LEU A 697 6.41 3.27 16.12
CA LEU A 697 5.65 2.19 16.74
C LEU A 697 6.56 1.33 17.61
N SER A 698 6.01 0.80 18.70
CA SER A 698 6.66 -0.21 19.53
C SER A 698 5.71 -1.37 19.81
N LEU A 699 6.26 -2.50 20.26
CA LEU A 699 5.47 -3.70 20.52
C LEU A 699 5.22 -3.90 22.01
N ARG A 700 4.00 -4.34 22.34
CA ARG A 700 3.57 -4.67 23.69
C ARG A 700 3.00 -6.08 23.74
N ALA A 701 3.11 -6.73 24.89
CA ALA A 701 2.48 -8.01 25.15
C ALA A 701 1.85 -8.06 26.56
N SER A 702 0.76 -8.82 26.68
CA SER A 702 0.14 -9.15 27.96
C SER A 702 -0.30 -10.61 27.99
N ARG A 703 -0.47 -11.14 29.19
CA ARG A 703 -0.69 -12.56 29.45
C ARG A 703 -1.89 -12.77 30.38
N SER A 704 -2.63 -13.84 30.15
CA SER A 704 -3.75 -14.26 30.99
C SER A 704 -3.66 -15.74 31.35
N ALA A 705 -3.48 -16.03 32.64
CA ALA A 705 -3.40 -17.38 33.18
C ALA A 705 -4.75 -17.89 33.74
N ASP A 706 -5.79 -17.07 33.70
CA ASP A 706 -7.12 -17.37 34.26
C ASP A 706 -8.21 -17.47 33.18
N GLY A 707 -7.80 -17.81 31.95
CA GLY A 707 -8.70 -18.02 30.83
C GLY A 707 -9.28 -16.73 30.23
N GLY A 708 -8.49 -15.64 30.23
CA GLY A 708 -8.86 -14.36 29.62
C GLY A 708 -9.66 -13.42 30.53
N ARG A 709 -9.78 -13.73 31.83
CA ARG A 709 -10.58 -12.91 32.77
C ARG A 709 -9.78 -11.70 33.25
N THR A 710 -8.49 -11.88 33.51
CA THR A 710 -7.57 -10.80 33.87
C THR A 710 -6.29 -10.88 33.05
N TRP A 711 -5.62 -9.73 32.92
CA TRP A 711 -4.44 -9.54 32.08
C TRP A 711 -3.30 -8.93 32.89
N SER A 712 -2.07 -9.37 32.63
CA SER A 712 -0.87 -8.76 33.19
C SER A 712 -0.69 -7.32 32.69
N ALA A 713 0.13 -6.53 33.38
CA ALA A 713 0.57 -5.25 32.85
C ALA A 713 1.27 -5.44 31.48
N PRO A 714 1.02 -4.58 30.48
CA PRO A 714 1.69 -4.66 29.18
C PRO A 714 3.21 -4.49 29.31
N GLU A 715 3.98 -5.45 28.77
CA GLU A 715 5.45 -5.42 28.73
C GLU A 715 5.94 -5.09 27.32
N PRO A 716 7.07 -4.37 27.15
CA PRO A 716 7.66 -4.15 25.82
C PRO A 716 8.29 -5.43 25.25
N VAL A 717 8.21 -5.59 23.92
CA VAL A 717 8.89 -6.69 23.20
C VAL A 717 9.85 -6.13 22.18
N GLY A 718 11.11 -6.56 22.22
CA GLY A 718 12.11 -6.19 21.20
C GLY A 718 12.43 -4.70 21.09
N LEU A 719 12.16 -3.90 22.12
CA LEU A 719 12.22 -2.43 22.10
C LEU A 719 13.54 -1.87 21.55
N ASN A 720 13.41 -0.96 20.59
CA ASN A 720 14.46 -0.06 20.15
C ASN A 720 13.84 1.34 19.94
N PRO A 721 14.20 2.36 20.72
CA PRO A 721 13.61 3.70 20.59
C PRO A 721 13.81 4.36 19.22
N ASP A 722 14.90 4.03 18.52
CA ASP A 722 15.27 4.63 17.23
C ASP A 722 14.72 3.85 16.03
N ALA A 723 13.90 2.81 16.28
CA ALA A 723 13.33 1.98 15.23
C ALA A 723 11.83 1.81 15.40
N MET A 724 11.16 1.67 14.27
CA MET A 724 9.73 1.40 14.20
C MET A 724 9.54 -0.11 14.10
N SER A 725 8.79 -0.72 15.03
CA SER A 725 8.42 -2.13 15.01
C SER A 725 6.92 -2.29 14.76
N GLN A 726 6.51 -3.11 13.78
CA GLN A 726 5.09 -3.26 13.44
C GLN A 726 4.69 -4.65 12.92
N ARG A 727 3.37 -4.88 12.90
CA ARG A 727 2.69 -6.12 12.47
C ARG A 727 3.18 -7.38 13.18
N PRO A 728 3.07 -7.45 14.52
CA PRO A 728 3.48 -8.63 15.25
C PRO A 728 2.58 -9.83 14.93
N ARG A 729 3.18 -11.01 14.84
CA ARG A 729 2.48 -12.30 14.79
C ARG A 729 3.03 -13.25 15.84
N LEU A 730 2.12 -14.00 16.45
CA LEU A 730 2.42 -15.03 17.44
C LEU A 730 2.01 -16.40 16.91
N SER A 731 2.84 -17.40 17.19
CA SER A 731 2.47 -18.81 17.08
C SER A 731 3.21 -19.61 18.16
N GLN A 732 2.69 -20.80 18.46
CA GLN A 732 3.50 -21.82 19.13
C GLN A 732 4.53 -22.38 18.15
N ASP A 733 5.76 -22.56 18.64
CA ASP A 733 6.79 -23.40 18.02
C ASP A 733 6.45 -24.90 18.25
N PRO A 734 7.10 -25.83 17.53
CA PRO A 734 6.91 -27.27 17.71
C PRO A 734 7.16 -27.80 19.13
N ASP A 735 7.90 -27.07 19.96
CA ASP A 735 8.12 -27.40 21.37
C ASP A 735 7.12 -26.74 22.33
N ASN A 736 6.05 -26.14 21.79
CA ASN A 736 4.95 -25.46 22.48
C ASN A 736 5.34 -24.16 23.19
N SER A 737 6.52 -23.60 22.93
CA SER A 737 6.83 -22.24 23.35
C SER A 737 6.24 -21.20 22.41
N VAL A 738 5.92 -20.02 22.94
CA VAL A 738 5.40 -18.92 22.13
C VAL A 738 6.55 -18.17 21.47
N ARG A 739 6.43 -17.93 20.16
CA ARG A 739 7.35 -17.11 19.38
C ARG A 739 6.62 -15.95 18.74
N ALA A 740 7.27 -14.78 18.78
CA ALA A 740 6.89 -13.59 18.06
C ALA A 740 7.76 -13.39 16.82
N VAL A 741 7.13 -12.88 15.76
CA VAL A 741 7.80 -12.26 14.61
C VAL A 741 7.16 -10.91 14.30
N TRP A 742 7.96 -9.98 13.80
CA TRP A 742 7.52 -8.64 13.37
C TRP A 742 8.52 -8.10 12.35
N TYR A 743 8.22 -6.98 11.70
CA TYR A 743 9.22 -6.27 10.90
C TYR A 743 9.54 -4.89 11.47
N ASP A 744 10.78 -4.45 11.28
CA ASP A 744 11.33 -3.26 11.95
C ASP A 744 12.45 -2.58 11.15
N THR A 745 12.70 -1.29 11.42
CA THR A 745 13.65 -0.41 10.71
C THR A 745 15.03 -0.20 11.36
N ARG A 746 15.41 -1.01 12.36
CA ARG A 746 16.68 -0.85 13.12
C ARG A 746 17.94 -1.19 12.33
N SER A 747 17.79 -1.77 11.15
CA SER A 747 18.94 -2.17 10.32
C SER A 747 19.64 -0.94 9.73
N ALA A 748 20.97 -1.02 9.63
CA ALA A 748 21.82 0.08 9.19
C ALA A 748 21.56 0.52 7.73
N ASP A 749 20.99 -0.36 6.90
CA ASP A 749 20.62 -0.10 5.50
C ASP A 749 19.20 0.50 5.36
N TRP A 750 18.59 0.92 6.48
CA TRP A 750 17.27 1.57 6.65
C TRP A 750 16.06 0.74 6.26
N ARG A 751 16.26 -0.38 5.56
CA ARG A 751 15.21 -1.26 5.06
C ARG A 751 14.49 -1.97 6.20
N TRP A 752 13.23 -2.29 5.95
CA TRP A 752 12.43 -3.13 6.83
C TRP A 752 13.01 -4.54 6.87
N LYS A 753 13.27 -5.10 8.06
CA LYS A 753 13.70 -6.49 8.22
C LYS A 753 12.79 -7.21 9.21
N VAL A 754 12.65 -8.52 9.02
CA VAL A 754 11.93 -9.39 9.95
C VAL A 754 12.82 -9.75 11.13
N PHE A 755 12.25 -9.65 12.33
CA PHE A 755 12.87 -10.03 13.60
C PHE A 755 12.03 -11.07 14.32
N THR A 756 12.64 -11.79 15.25
CA THR A 756 11.97 -12.75 16.12
C THR A 756 12.41 -12.63 17.58
N SER A 757 11.51 -13.00 18.49
CA SER A 757 11.79 -13.19 19.90
C SER A 757 10.96 -14.36 20.42
N ARG A 758 11.52 -15.12 21.36
CA ARG A 758 10.88 -16.27 21.97
C ARG A 758 10.52 -15.94 23.41
N LEU A 759 9.34 -16.37 23.86
CA LEU A 759 8.90 -16.17 25.21
C LEU A 759 9.46 -17.27 26.13
N ASP A 760 10.38 -16.90 27.03
CA ASP A 760 10.82 -17.75 28.13
C ASP A 760 10.04 -17.44 29.42
N ARG A 761 9.73 -18.47 30.19
CA ARG A 761 8.90 -18.35 31.40
C ARG A 761 9.59 -17.69 32.57
N ARG A 762 10.91 -17.79 32.65
CA ARG A 762 11.70 -17.27 33.76
C ARG A 762 12.26 -15.89 33.43
N SER A 763 12.73 -15.69 32.20
CA SER A 763 13.38 -14.46 31.78
C SER A 763 12.52 -13.53 30.92
N GLY A 764 11.29 -13.94 30.56
CA GLY A 764 10.45 -13.18 29.63
C GLY A 764 10.93 -13.33 28.17
N TRP A 765 10.70 -12.31 27.36
CA TRP A 765 11.10 -12.30 25.96
C TRP A 765 12.62 -12.33 25.79
N THR A 766 13.12 -13.22 24.92
CA THR A 766 14.54 -13.22 24.54
C THR A 766 14.90 -11.93 23.79
N PRO A 767 16.19 -11.53 23.78
CA PRO A 767 16.65 -10.46 22.91
C PRO A 767 16.21 -10.69 21.45
N PRO A 768 15.85 -9.63 20.72
CA PRO A 768 15.38 -9.74 19.33
C PRO A 768 16.52 -10.22 18.42
N ALA A 769 16.21 -11.20 17.56
CA ALA A 769 17.13 -11.71 16.54
C ALA A 769 16.62 -11.36 15.14
N GLN A 770 17.49 -10.82 14.29
CA GLN A 770 17.17 -10.51 12.89
C GLN A 770 17.12 -11.80 12.06
N LEU A 771 16.03 -12.01 11.32
CA LEU A 771 15.86 -13.17 10.45
C LEU A 771 16.24 -12.88 8.99
N THR A 772 15.97 -11.67 8.49
CA THR A 772 16.16 -11.34 7.07
C THR A 772 17.25 -10.30 6.87
N THR A 773 17.98 -10.39 5.76
CA THR A 773 19.07 -9.46 5.41
C THR A 773 18.87 -8.86 4.03
N LEU A 774 18.38 -9.61 3.05
CA LEU A 774 18.19 -9.14 1.67
C LEU A 774 16.86 -8.39 1.48
N GLY A 775 16.92 -7.25 0.79
CA GLY A 775 15.74 -6.44 0.45
C GLY A 775 15.01 -5.89 1.66
N ASN A 776 13.82 -5.34 1.44
CA ASN A 776 12.80 -5.17 2.46
C ASN A 776 12.17 -6.53 2.77
N GLY A 777 11.94 -6.82 4.04
CA GLY A 777 11.20 -7.98 4.54
C GLY A 777 10.06 -7.50 5.43
N THR A 778 8.82 -7.68 4.97
CA THR A 778 7.61 -7.09 5.54
C THR A 778 6.49 -8.13 5.66
N PHE A 779 5.42 -7.78 6.39
CA PHE A 779 4.24 -8.63 6.60
C PHE A 779 4.56 -10.09 6.94
N PRO A 780 5.36 -10.36 7.99
CA PRO A 780 5.66 -11.73 8.36
C PRO A 780 4.42 -12.43 8.93
N SER A 781 4.30 -13.72 8.67
CA SER A 781 3.43 -14.64 9.41
C SER A 781 4.24 -15.82 9.93
N ILE A 782 3.75 -16.46 10.98
CA ILE A 782 4.40 -17.60 11.62
C ILE A 782 3.38 -18.68 11.92
N GLY A 783 3.76 -19.93 11.66
CA GLY A 783 2.94 -21.10 11.94
C GLY A 783 3.80 -22.34 12.15
N HIS A 784 3.74 -22.89 13.37
CA HIS A 784 4.33 -24.17 13.75
C HIS A 784 5.79 -24.37 13.27
N GLY A 785 6.65 -23.38 13.51
CA GLY A 785 8.08 -23.44 13.19
C GLY A 785 8.47 -22.92 11.80
N PHE A 786 7.54 -22.33 11.05
CA PHE A 786 7.82 -21.67 9.77
C PHE A 786 7.48 -20.19 9.85
N VAL A 787 8.39 -19.35 9.34
CA VAL A 787 8.15 -17.92 9.12
C VAL A 787 8.06 -17.68 7.63
N VAL A 788 6.97 -17.06 7.19
CA VAL A 788 6.83 -16.53 5.83
C VAL A 788 6.81 -15.01 5.88
N PHE A 789 7.31 -14.34 4.84
CA PHE A 789 7.31 -12.89 4.76
C PHE A 789 7.34 -12.43 3.30
N THR A 790 6.90 -11.20 3.07
CA THR A 790 6.93 -10.53 1.76
C THR A 790 8.28 -9.84 1.57
N SER A 791 8.85 -9.91 0.37
CA SER A 791 10.14 -9.28 0.08
C SER A 791 10.32 -8.85 -1.38
N ASP A 792 10.97 -7.69 -1.54
CA ASP A 792 11.39 -7.12 -2.82
C ASP A 792 12.80 -7.56 -3.25
N ARG A 793 13.40 -8.53 -2.56
CA ARG A 793 14.82 -8.91 -2.76
C ARG A 793 15.21 -9.37 -4.17
N ALA A 794 14.22 -9.74 -4.99
CA ALA A 794 14.41 -10.12 -6.39
C ALA A 794 14.15 -8.96 -7.37
N ALA A 795 13.77 -7.79 -6.86
CA ALA A 795 13.68 -6.57 -7.66
C ALA A 795 15.04 -6.23 -8.25
N THR A 796 15.02 -5.81 -9.51
CA THR A 796 16.21 -5.50 -10.31
C THR A 796 16.44 -4.00 -10.45
N ARG A 797 15.46 -3.18 -10.03
CA ARG A 797 15.47 -1.71 -10.11
C ARG A 797 14.89 -1.11 -8.84
N THR A 798 15.33 0.10 -8.48
CA THR A 798 14.79 0.85 -7.33
C THR A 798 13.46 1.55 -7.62
N GLN A 799 13.08 1.61 -8.90
CA GLN A 799 11.85 2.22 -9.38
C GLN A 799 11.25 1.34 -10.49
N ARG A 800 9.91 1.35 -10.61
CA ARG A 800 9.18 0.63 -11.66
C ARG A 800 9.44 -0.88 -11.70
N ASP A 801 9.76 -1.46 -10.55
CA ASP A 801 9.80 -2.90 -10.37
C ASP A 801 8.75 -3.26 -9.32
N GLY A 802 7.69 -3.94 -9.77
CA GLY A 802 6.58 -4.36 -8.91
C GLY A 802 6.86 -5.65 -8.14
N THR A 803 8.09 -6.15 -8.16
CA THR A 803 8.43 -7.43 -7.52
C THR A 803 8.20 -7.39 -6.03
N GLN A 804 7.23 -8.18 -5.58
CA GLN A 804 7.09 -8.63 -4.21
C GLN A 804 6.82 -10.14 -4.25
N GLN A 805 7.60 -10.91 -3.49
CA GLN A 805 7.47 -12.36 -3.44
C GLN A 805 7.44 -12.84 -1.99
N ILE A 806 6.90 -14.04 -1.79
CA ILE A 806 6.87 -14.68 -0.48
C ILE A 806 8.09 -15.56 -0.33
N TYR A 807 8.80 -15.38 0.76
CA TYR A 807 9.93 -16.21 1.16
C TYR A 807 9.63 -16.91 2.49
N LEU A 808 10.27 -18.06 2.69
CA LEU A 808 10.12 -18.91 3.87
C LEU A 808 11.47 -19.14 4.56
N ILE A 809 11.47 -19.03 5.88
CA ILE A 809 12.58 -19.36 6.78
C ILE A 809 12.05 -20.30 7.88
N PRO A 810 12.66 -21.49 8.12
CA PRO A 810 12.39 -22.29 9.31
C PRO A 810 12.81 -21.53 10.58
N THR A 811 12.04 -21.62 11.67
CA THR A 811 12.40 -20.93 12.90
C THR A 811 13.72 -21.47 13.47
N PRO A 812 14.58 -20.60 14.06
CA PRO A 812 15.76 -21.06 14.77
C PRO A 812 15.36 -21.97 15.93
N ARG A 813 16.05 -23.11 16.04
CA ARG A 813 15.88 -24.07 17.15
C ARG A 813 16.27 -23.48 18.49
#